data_AF-A0A7Z0SH66-F1
#
_entry.id   AF-A0A7Z0SH66-F1
#
_cell.length_a   1.000
_cell.length_b   1.000
_cell.length_c   1.000
_cell.angle_alpha   90.00
_cell.angle_beta   90.00
_cell.angle_gamma   90.00
#
_symmetry.space_group_name_H-M   'P 1'
#
loop_
_entity.id
_entity.type
_entity.pdbx_description
1 polymer ?
#
loop_
_entity_poly.entity_id
_entity_poly.type
_entity_poly.pdbx_seq_one_letter_code
_entity_poly.pdbx_strand_id
1 'polypeptide(L)'
;MKRTVFTLCTASELPSAGVLFRSLQKHEPDCDRILILVEQNWPIEQLQALEQALVCEVWQPAVLDIPDFARLAFQYQASELKAAIKPYVLRALLKQDRESILFLDPQSKVFGSLQAAWDALPAAGVLLTPFAFEPPSAADGIPGSDTIARRGQFNFGFIGFSAGTRVELFVDWWAQELSRHASYHPQAYFYGDQFYGQLACSFVESTRIWRHSGFIGGPWNAQTLNLQRTADGWGTLDGALSLFQFHSGDPAELRRAPSETQSANVPGLAEIFTEYISDYKECYAALAKFDCDYSYARYKDGKAIDGMERLVFLSLHPAEQQQYVDPFGPDTRERLGTYTQVDDAAWSPSGLLWQLWRSRNLDNQHQAEANANLKAEAERSRILEARCRERERDINILQDQYRERENDISSLREAIKTFQADIKSVQNSYKDSSQYIDEIHGSVSYKLGRLLTLPVRLVRRLFVSAGRCDMAALRQFREYRRVNGWSAALRAVVGIASREGVKGLVQRGRTQERFTAESSTQTIRRKPTKLLPHSESVDIIVCVHNALDDVRNCLASVLRNTAPPYQLILVDDGSKPETQNFLEEFAESQGVPLIRNEDAKGYTLAANQGLRSSSGDFVILLNSDTIVTPDWLERMLRCFRENPKVGAAGPLSNTASWQSVPHIFEDGGDWHDNPLPEGVTIDNMATQVAILSACQCPRVGFLNGFCYMIRRETMDEVGIFDEVTFGRGFGEEDDFSLRARRAGWELAVVDDAYVFHAQSRSYTSERRLKLTKLSGEALSNKHGNPLIMEGIHLTHQNPVLAATRARLSSCWALQNTRLAVMEQYEGKRVLLALTGSDLHPANPSFALAQALTEMGVDARLALLKSDAISLDRLALQLDVPVEFFESWSMLAQSLQHADGLLLDAGADDIVPKAIPELSNHGLPIIKLSVADLPIHYDTRLYTPINRKRGSPLNLLIIVNGANSSYTQLAIDIIKVLHEENGADAAVRVITESPTAVLINTCDQLGISWAELNKITAEVLADAFDAAQLFLNLASGQTARSISLQAMACAAAIIEPRKNSIDQVIIEAETGLLIDTENPTSGIEALRRLLRDAALRQSLQDAGLAMAPKYAPEYAAAQALNALFTSAS
;
A
#
# COMPACT_ATOMS: atom_id res chain seq x y z
N MET A 1 -41.82 26.70 3.88
CA MET A 1 -41.17 25.45 3.49
C MET A 1 -42.12 24.29 3.65
N LYS A 2 -42.38 23.57 2.55
CA LYS A 2 -43.23 22.37 2.57
C LYS A 2 -42.45 21.24 3.26
N ARG A 3 -42.87 20.85 4.46
CA ARG A 3 -42.24 19.80 5.28
C ARG A 3 -42.81 18.46 4.87
N THR A 4 -41.94 17.50 4.58
CA THR A 4 -42.38 16.18 4.11
C THR A 4 -41.62 15.08 4.84
N VAL A 5 -42.36 14.10 5.33
CA VAL A 5 -41.82 12.85 5.85
C VAL A 5 -42.23 11.73 4.93
N PHE A 6 -41.25 10.91 4.52
CA PHE A 6 -41.53 9.70 3.75
C PHE A 6 -40.95 8.46 4.41
N THR A 7 -41.58 7.32 4.14
CA THR A 7 -41.11 6.00 4.57
C THR A 7 -41.29 4.99 3.44
N LEU A 8 -40.52 3.90 3.46
CA LEU A 8 -40.60 2.81 2.50
C LEU A 8 -40.94 1.52 3.22
N CYS A 9 -41.95 0.79 2.77
CA CYS A 9 -42.32 -0.47 3.38
C CYS A 9 -42.87 -1.49 2.36
N THR A 10 -42.80 -2.77 2.72
CA THR A 10 -43.59 -3.85 2.10
C THR A 10 -44.93 -4.00 2.82
N ALA A 11 -45.86 -4.78 2.25
CA ALA A 11 -47.16 -5.02 2.88
C ALA A 11 -47.05 -5.56 4.32
N SER A 12 -46.09 -6.46 4.55
CA SER A 12 -45.81 -7.06 5.86
C SER A 12 -45.33 -6.07 6.94
N GLU A 13 -44.92 -4.86 6.55
CA GLU A 13 -44.41 -3.80 7.43
C GLU A 13 -45.43 -2.68 7.65
N LEU A 14 -46.60 -2.74 7.00
CA LEU A 14 -47.69 -1.77 7.17
C LEU A 14 -48.08 -1.53 8.63
N PRO A 15 -48.12 -2.54 9.53
CA PRO A 15 -48.38 -2.30 10.94
C PRO A 15 -47.35 -1.37 11.60
N SER A 16 -46.05 -1.54 11.31
CA SER A 16 -44.99 -0.66 11.82
C SER A 16 -45.11 0.75 11.23
N ALA A 17 -45.27 0.84 9.90
CA ALA A 17 -45.50 2.13 9.23
C ALA A 17 -46.76 2.84 9.77
N GLY A 18 -47.77 2.08 10.19
CA GLY A 18 -48.95 2.59 10.86
C GLY A 18 -48.65 3.24 12.21
N VAL A 19 -47.76 2.65 13.02
CA VAL A 19 -47.29 3.28 14.28
C VAL A 19 -46.58 4.60 13.98
N LEU A 20 -45.68 4.58 12.98
CA LEU A 20 -44.97 5.78 12.54
C LEU A 20 -45.96 6.88 12.12
N PHE A 21 -46.87 6.62 11.19
CA PHE A 21 -47.78 7.65 10.68
C PHE A 21 -48.81 8.14 11.69
N ARG A 22 -49.34 7.27 12.56
CA ARG A 22 -50.21 7.71 13.67
C ARG A 22 -49.47 8.64 14.62
N SER A 23 -48.22 8.31 14.95
CA SER A 23 -47.39 9.14 15.81
C SER A 23 -47.00 10.46 15.14
N LEU A 24 -46.69 10.45 13.84
CA LEU A 24 -46.47 11.67 13.04
C LEU A 24 -47.73 12.54 12.98
N GLN A 25 -48.90 11.98 12.74
CA GLN A 25 -50.14 12.75 12.69
C GLN A 25 -50.44 13.44 14.03
N LYS A 26 -50.07 12.80 15.14
CA LYS A 26 -50.23 13.37 16.49
C LYS A 26 -49.26 14.52 16.76
N HIS A 27 -47.99 14.38 16.37
CA HIS A 27 -46.92 15.30 16.77
C HIS A 27 -46.54 16.33 15.69
N GLU A 28 -46.81 16.03 14.42
CA GLU A 28 -46.50 16.84 13.24
C GLU A 28 -47.71 16.85 12.26
N PRO A 29 -48.87 17.39 12.69
CA PRO A 29 -50.11 17.32 11.89
C PRO A 29 -49.99 18.02 10.53
N ASP A 30 -49.18 19.09 10.47
CA ASP A 30 -48.99 19.95 9.30
C ASP A 30 -47.93 19.44 8.31
N CYS A 31 -47.29 18.29 8.57
CA CYS A 31 -46.33 17.71 7.62
C CYS A 31 -47.03 16.82 6.59
N ASP A 32 -46.51 16.84 5.36
CA ASP A 32 -46.92 15.88 4.35
C ASP A 32 -46.33 14.52 4.69
N ARG A 33 -47.17 13.49 4.65
CA ARG A 33 -46.82 12.11 4.98
C ARG A 33 -46.93 11.26 3.73
N ILE A 34 -45.85 10.62 3.32
CA ILE A 34 -45.80 9.82 2.08
C ILE A 34 -45.31 8.41 2.39
N LEU A 35 -46.12 7.43 2.04
CA LEU A 35 -45.77 6.02 2.13
C LEU A 35 -45.41 5.49 0.74
N ILE A 36 -44.21 4.93 0.60
CA ILE A 36 -43.83 4.22 -0.62
C ILE A 36 -44.04 2.73 -0.36
N LEU A 37 -45.10 2.18 -0.96
CA LEU A 37 -45.48 0.78 -0.87
C LEU A 37 -44.79 -0.01 -1.99
N VAL A 38 -43.80 -0.81 -1.64
CA VAL A 38 -42.99 -1.58 -2.60
C VAL A 38 -43.67 -2.91 -2.93
N GLU A 39 -44.83 -2.83 -3.58
CA GLU A 39 -45.65 -3.96 -4.02
C GLU A 39 -46.18 -3.74 -5.45
N GLN A 40 -46.55 -4.82 -6.15
CA GLN A 40 -47.15 -4.74 -7.50
C GLN A 40 -48.66 -4.91 -7.47
N ASN A 41 -49.33 -4.33 -8.47
CA ASN A 41 -50.72 -4.67 -8.86
C ASN A 41 -51.77 -4.49 -7.75
N TRP A 42 -51.57 -3.57 -6.82
CA TRP A 42 -52.60 -3.20 -5.85
C TRP A 42 -53.73 -2.40 -6.53
N PRO A 43 -55.00 -2.79 -6.36
CA PRO A 43 -56.13 -2.02 -6.87
C PRO A 43 -56.17 -0.61 -6.28
N ILE A 44 -56.60 0.36 -7.09
CA ILE A 44 -56.70 1.77 -6.69
C ILE A 44 -57.58 1.92 -5.44
N GLU A 45 -58.65 1.13 -5.31
CA GLU A 45 -59.54 1.18 -4.15
C GLU A 45 -58.83 0.74 -2.85
N GLN A 46 -57.91 -0.23 -2.93
CA GLN A 46 -57.13 -0.66 -1.77
C GLN A 46 -56.09 0.38 -1.37
N LEU A 47 -55.43 1.01 -2.35
CA LEU A 47 -54.50 2.12 -2.10
C LEU A 47 -55.22 3.30 -1.43
N GLN A 48 -56.38 3.71 -1.94
CA GLN A 48 -57.20 4.77 -1.33
C GLN A 48 -57.67 4.41 0.08
N ALA A 49 -58.04 3.15 0.32
CA ALA A 49 -58.42 2.68 1.65
C ALA A 49 -57.24 2.71 2.62
N LEU A 50 -56.02 2.45 2.13
CA LEU A 50 -54.79 2.53 2.92
C LEU A 50 -54.41 4.00 3.22
N GLU A 51 -54.51 4.89 2.24
CA GLU A 51 -54.31 6.34 2.41
C GLU A 51 -55.24 6.90 3.49
N GLN A 52 -56.51 6.51 3.49
CA GLN A 52 -57.47 6.91 4.51
C GLN A 52 -57.15 6.33 5.89
N ALA A 53 -56.68 5.07 5.95
CA ALA A 53 -56.35 4.41 7.21
C ALA A 53 -55.10 4.99 7.88
N LEU A 54 -54.13 5.44 7.10
CA LEU A 54 -52.84 5.97 7.56
C LEU A 54 -52.75 7.50 7.55
N VAL A 55 -53.71 8.17 6.92
CA VAL A 55 -53.72 9.63 6.70
C VAL A 55 -52.42 10.11 6.06
N CYS A 56 -52.08 9.47 4.94
CA CYS A 56 -50.88 9.71 4.15
C CYS A 56 -51.19 9.57 2.65
N GLU A 57 -50.28 10.06 1.81
CA GLU A 57 -50.24 9.81 0.37
C GLU A 57 -49.50 8.49 0.11
N VAL A 58 -50.06 7.59 -0.70
CA VAL A 58 -49.43 6.28 -0.98
C VAL A 58 -48.88 6.26 -2.41
N TRP A 59 -47.58 6.05 -2.54
CA TRP A 59 -46.88 5.94 -3.81
C TRP A 59 -46.46 4.49 -4.07
N GLN A 60 -46.63 4.05 -5.31
CA GLN A 60 -46.03 2.81 -5.81
C GLN A 60 -44.77 3.13 -6.63
N PRO A 61 -43.80 2.21 -6.76
CA PRO A 61 -42.54 2.48 -7.46
C PRO A 61 -42.69 2.99 -8.91
N ALA A 62 -43.83 2.70 -9.56
CA ALA A 62 -44.15 3.19 -10.89
C ALA A 62 -44.13 4.72 -11.03
N VAL A 63 -44.37 5.48 -9.95
CA VAL A 63 -44.35 6.96 -10.00
C VAL A 63 -42.96 7.58 -9.85
N LEU A 64 -41.92 6.77 -9.58
CA LEU A 64 -40.56 7.24 -9.24
C LEU A 64 -39.64 7.42 -10.47
N ASP A 65 -40.12 7.11 -11.68
CA ASP A 65 -39.36 7.21 -12.93
C ASP A 65 -38.01 6.44 -12.85
N ILE A 66 -38.06 5.22 -12.31
CA ILE A 66 -36.89 4.35 -12.15
C ILE A 66 -36.62 3.65 -13.49
N PRO A 67 -35.39 3.78 -14.05
CA PRO A 67 -35.02 3.07 -15.27
C PRO A 67 -35.08 1.56 -15.06
N ASP A 68 -35.90 0.88 -15.86
CA ASP A 68 -36.07 -0.59 -15.81
C ASP A 68 -36.28 -1.14 -14.39
N PHE A 69 -37.33 -0.63 -13.72
CA PHE A 69 -37.67 -1.02 -12.37
C PHE A 69 -37.87 -2.54 -12.20
N ALA A 70 -38.36 -3.24 -13.23
CA ALA A 70 -38.51 -4.69 -13.18
C ALA A 70 -37.15 -5.39 -12.98
N ARG A 71 -36.09 -4.96 -13.70
CA ARG A 71 -34.74 -5.48 -13.49
C ARG A 71 -34.22 -5.11 -12.10
N LEU A 72 -34.42 -3.87 -11.65
CA LEU A 72 -34.01 -3.44 -10.30
C LEU A 72 -34.66 -4.29 -9.19
N ALA A 73 -35.97 -4.55 -9.32
CA ALA A 73 -36.71 -5.34 -8.35
C ALA A 73 -36.36 -6.84 -8.37
N PHE A 74 -35.91 -7.36 -9.52
CA PHE A 74 -35.41 -8.73 -9.62
C PHE A 74 -34.03 -8.90 -8.96
N GLN A 75 -33.17 -7.89 -9.10
CA GLN A 75 -31.82 -7.92 -8.53
C GLN A 75 -31.80 -8.02 -7.00
N TYR A 76 -32.75 -7.39 -6.31
CA TYR A 76 -32.66 -7.16 -4.88
C TYR A 76 -33.79 -7.79 -4.07
N GLN A 77 -33.45 -8.31 -2.89
CA GLN A 77 -34.47 -8.70 -1.90
C GLN A 77 -35.22 -7.47 -1.36
N ALA A 78 -36.32 -7.69 -0.62
CA ALA A 78 -37.19 -6.62 -0.16
C ALA A 78 -36.46 -5.46 0.59
N SER A 79 -35.55 -5.79 1.51
CA SER A 79 -34.77 -4.79 2.26
C SER A 79 -33.80 -4.02 1.36
N GLU A 80 -33.09 -4.71 0.49
CA GLU A 80 -32.13 -4.14 -0.46
C GLU A 80 -32.83 -3.28 -1.52
N LEU A 81 -34.00 -3.68 -2.01
CA LEU A 81 -34.77 -2.90 -2.98
C LEU A 81 -35.28 -1.60 -2.36
N LYS A 82 -35.79 -1.64 -1.13
CA LYS A 82 -36.17 -0.44 -0.38
C LYS A 82 -34.99 0.52 -0.21
N ALA A 83 -33.81 -0.02 0.12
CA ALA A 83 -32.57 0.76 0.19
C ALA A 83 -32.23 1.38 -1.18
N ALA A 84 -32.32 0.59 -2.26
CA ALA A 84 -31.99 1.01 -3.62
C ALA A 84 -32.88 2.13 -4.17
N ILE A 85 -34.18 2.09 -3.86
CA ILE A 85 -35.12 3.07 -4.40
C ILE A 85 -35.25 4.34 -3.57
N LYS A 86 -34.73 4.36 -2.33
CA LYS A 86 -34.74 5.53 -1.44
C LYS A 86 -34.26 6.83 -2.10
N PRO A 87 -33.11 6.88 -2.81
CA PRO A 87 -32.70 8.09 -3.54
C PRO A 87 -33.63 8.46 -4.69
N TYR A 88 -34.30 7.50 -5.35
CA TYR A 88 -35.28 7.80 -6.39
C TYR A 88 -36.54 8.48 -5.83
N VAL A 89 -36.95 8.11 -4.61
CA VAL A 89 -38.01 8.81 -3.88
C VAL A 89 -37.60 10.24 -3.58
N LEU A 90 -36.39 10.45 -3.03
CA LEU A 90 -35.87 11.78 -2.75
C LEU A 90 -35.84 12.64 -4.00
N ARG A 91 -35.36 12.09 -5.12
CA ARG A 91 -35.35 12.77 -6.43
C ARG A 91 -36.75 13.18 -6.87
N ALA A 92 -37.75 12.31 -6.73
CA ALA A 92 -39.13 12.62 -7.08
C ALA A 92 -39.72 13.72 -6.18
N LEU A 93 -39.40 13.71 -4.88
CA LEU A 93 -39.85 14.72 -3.92
C LEU A 93 -39.21 16.09 -4.18
N LEU A 94 -37.91 16.12 -4.48
CA LEU A 94 -37.19 17.35 -4.83
C LEU A 94 -37.74 17.96 -6.13
N LYS A 95 -38.08 17.14 -7.14
CA LYS A 95 -38.76 17.58 -8.37
C LYS A 95 -40.17 18.16 -8.15
N GLN A 96 -40.80 17.88 -7.01
CA GLN A 96 -42.10 18.44 -6.62
C GLN A 96 -41.96 19.69 -5.72
N ASP A 97 -40.80 20.36 -5.74
CA ASP A 97 -40.48 21.56 -4.97
C ASP A 97 -40.66 21.39 -3.44
N ARG A 98 -40.36 20.19 -2.92
CA ARG A 98 -40.38 19.92 -1.48
C ARG A 98 -39.04 20.35 -0.85
N GLU A 99 -39.08 21.37 0.00
CA GLU A 99 -37.89 22.08 0.51
C GLU A 99 -37.22 21.42 1.72
N SER A 100 -37.96 20.62 2.50
CA SER A 100 -37.48 19.99 3.74
C SER A 100 -38.05 18.59 3.87
N ILE A 101 -37.19 17.59 3.69
CA ILE A 101 -37.58 16.18 3.57
C ILE A 101 -36.88 15.37 4.66
N LEU A 102 -37.63 14.55 5.39
CA LEU A 102 -37.08 13.54 6.30
C LEU A 102 -37.49 12.14 5.83
N PHE A 103 -36.54 11.22 5.79
CA PHE A 103 -36.81 9.78 5.75
C PHE A 103 -36.82 9.25 7.18
N LEU A 104 -37.87 8.50 7.53
CA LEU A 104 -37.97 7.75 8.78
C LEU A 104 -38.25 6.28 8.46
N ASP A 105 -37.47 5.37 9.07
CA ASP A 105 -37.69 3.93 8.92
C ASP A 105 -39.10 3.53 9.43
N PRO A 106 -39.81 2.59 8.77
CA PRO A 106 -41.14 2.19 9.21
C PRO A 106 -41.17 1.61 10.63
N GLN A 107 -40.05 1.15 11.19
CA GLN A 107 -39.93 0.68 12.58
C GLN A 107 -39.59 1.79 13.58
N SER A 108 -39.90 3.05 13.24
CA SER A 108 -39.71 4.21 14.10
C SER A 108 -41.03 4.67 14.73
N LYS A 109 -40.96 5.25 15.92
CA LYS A 109 -42.09 5.97 16.53
C LYS A 109 -41.65 7.38 16.95
N VAL A 110 -42.52 8.34 16.65
CA VAL A 110 -42.36 9.74 17.05
C VAL A 110 -43.00 9.95 18.42
N PHE A 111 -42.22 10.37 19.40
CA PHE A 111 -42.66 10.58 20.79
C PHE A 111 -42.89 12.07 21.13
N GLY A 112 -42.37 12.98 20.31
CA GLY A 112 -42.43 14.42 20.51
C GLY A 112 -42.27 15.18 19.21
N SER A 113 -42.23 16.51 19.27
CA SER A 113 -42.09 17.33 18.06
C SER A 113 -40.74 17.11 17.36
N LEU A 114 -40.78 17.11 16.03
CA LEU A 114 -39.62 17.08 15.14
C LEU A 114 -39.10 18.48 14.80
N GLN A 115 -39.61 19.54 15.44
CA GLN A 115 -39.26 20.94 15.16
C GLN A 115 -37.74 21.20 15.19
N ALA A 116 -37.00 20.57 16.10
CA ALA A 116 -35.54 20.69 16.15
C ALA A 116 -34.85 20.18 14.87
N ALA A 117 -35.38 19.12 14.24
CA ALA A 117 -34.88 18.64 12.96
C ALA A 117 -35.25 19.62 11.84
N TRP A 118 -36.49 20.14 11.84
CA TRP A 118 -36.95 21.13 10.87
C TRP A 118 -36.18 22.45 10.94
N ASP A 119 -35.71 22.86 12.12
CA ASP A 119 -34.90 24.06 12.29
C ASP A 119 -33.44 23.85 11.88
N ALA A 120 -32.92 22.62 12.04
CA ALA A 120 -31.56 22.27 11.65
C ALA A 120 -31.41 22.09 10.14
N LEU A 121 -32.46 21.65 9.45
CA LEU A 121 -32.42 21.21 8.06
C LEU A 121 -32.14 22.34 7.05
N PRO A 122 -32.69 23.57 7.14
CA PRO A 122 -32.38 24.63 6.17
C PRO A 122 -30.90 25.03 6.14
N ALA A 123 -30.21 24.90 7.27
CA ALA A 123 -28.76 25.13 7.36
C ALA A 123 -27.94 23.90 6.94
N ALA A 124 -28.56 22.73 6.84
CA ALA A 124 -27.93 21.45 6.55
C ALA A 124 -28.46 20.87 5.23
N GLY A 125 -27.64 20.84 4.18
CA GLY A 125 -28.05 20.21 2.91
C GLY A 125 -28.46 18.75 3.11
N VAL A 126 -27.69 18.02 3.93
CA VAL A 126 -28.00 16.66 4.40
C VAL A 126 -27.83 16.61 5.92
N LEU A 127 -28.76 16.01 6.65
CA LEU A 127 -28.73 15.85 8.10
C LEU A 127 -28.58 14.37 8.46
N LEU A 128 -27.46 14.01 9.08
CA LEU A 128 -27.08 12.62 9.40
C LEU A 128 -26.94 12.41 10.91
N THR A 129 -27.42 11.28 11.41
CA THR A 129 -27.30 10.89 12.82
C THR A 129 -26.33 9.71 13.01
N PRO A 130 -25.33 9.78 13.91
CA PRO A 130 -24.46 8.63 14.20
C PRO A 130 -25.20 7.53 14.96
N PHE A 131 -24.68 6.29 14.95
CA PHE A 131 -25.22 5.20 15.76
C PHE A 131 -25.04 5.39 17.28
N ALA A 132 -23.97 6.08 17.70
CA ALA A 132 -23.65 6.32 19.11
C ALA A 132 -23.03 7.72 19.33
N PHE A 133 -23.19 8.23 20.56
CA PHE A 133 -22.57 9.48 21.03
C PHE A 133 -21.13 9.32 21.48
N GLU A 134 -20.85 8.16 22.08
CA GLU A 134 -19.58 7.84 22.70
C GLU A 134 -19.01 6.57 22.07
N PRO A 135 -17.68 6.39 22.07
CA PRO A 135 -17.06 5.14 21.63
C PRO A 135 -17.60 3.95 22.45
N PRO A 136 -17.94 2.81 21.82
CA PRO A 136 -18.45 1.64 22.53
C PRO A 136 -17.41 1.10 23.52
N SER A 137 -17.80 0.92 24.78
CA SER A 137 -17.08 0.17 25.82
C SER A 137 -17.36 -1.33 25.66
N ALA A 138 -16.34 -2.18 25.79
CA ALA A 138 -16.46 -3.64 25.65
C ALA A 138 -17.43 -4.32 26.66
N ALA A 139 -18.00 -3.57 27.61
CA ALA A 139 -18.86 -4.06 28.69
C ALA A 139 -20.35 -3.84 28.44
N ASP A 140 -20.70 -2.97 27.50
CA ASP A 140 -22.07 -2.48 27.29
C ASP A 140 -22.56 -3.03 25.96
N GLY A 141 -23.79 -3.58 25.91
CA GLY A 141 -24.39 -4.27 24.76
C GLY A 141 -24.66 -3.40 23.52
N ILE A 142 -23.76 -2.45 23.27
CA ILE A 142 -23.66 -1.57 22.12
C ILE A 142 -23.08 -2.40 20.96
N PRO A 143 -23.51 -2.20 19.71
CA PRO A 143 -22.84 -2.75 18.54
C PRO A 143 -21.35 -2.43 18.64
N GLY A 144 -20.51 -3.47 18.67
CA GLY A 144 -19.06 -3.32 18.75
C GLY A 144 -18.52 -2.41 17.65
N SER A 145 -17.29 -1.92 17.82
CA SER A 145 -16.61 -1.11 16.79
C SER A 145 -16.60 -1.80 15.42
N ASP A 146 -16.61 -3.14 15.40
CA ASP A 146 -16.77 -3.98 14.22
C ASP A 146 -18.16 -3.86 13.57
N THR A 147 -19.22 -3.77 14.36
CA THR A 147 -20.60 -3.68 13.87
C THR A 147 -20.89 -2.29 13.29
N ILE A 148 -20.36 -1.23 13.90
CA ILE A 148 -20.43 0.14 13.34
C ILE A 148 -19.58 0.23 12.06
N ALA A 149 -18.36 -0.35 12.07
CA ALA A 149 -17.51 -0.40 10.87
C ALA A 149 -18.15 -1.19 9.72
N ARG A 150 -18.89 -2.26 10.03
CA ARG A 150 -19.66 -3.05 9.06
C ARG A 150 -20.86 -2.27 8.53
N ARG A 151 -21.71 -1.72 9.41
CA ARG A 151 -23.00 -1.07 9.04
C ARG A 151 -22.86 0.29 8.36
N GLY A 152 -21.80 1.04 8.67
CA GLY A 152 -21.63 2.42 8.26
C GLY A 152 -21.66 3.38 9.45
N GLN A 153 -21.07 4.57 9.28
CA GLN A 153 -20.86 5.51 10.40
C GLN A 153 -22.16 6.16 10.91
N PHE A 154 -23.17 6.23 10.05
CA PHE A 154 -24.43 6.91 10.32
C PHE A 154 -25.61 5.95 10.21
N ASN A 155 -26.61 6.18 11.05
CA ASN A 155 -27.84 5.41 11.06
C ASN A 155 -28.85 6.01 10.07
N PHE A 156 -29.09 5.30 8.97
CA PHE A 156 -30.00 5.74 7.91
C PHE A 156 -31.48 5.45 8.20
N GLY A 157 -31.82 4.97 9.40
CA GLY A 157 -33.20 4.97 9.89
C GLY A 157 -33.76 6.39 10.11
N PHE A 158 -32.87 7.38 10.16
CA PHE A 158 -33.19 8.81 10.08
C PHE A 158 -32.21 9.48 9.12
N ILE A 159 -32.73 10.18 8.11
CA ILE A 159 -31.91 11.08 7.27
C ILE A 159 -32.75 12.25 6.78
N GLY A 160 -32.17 13.45 6.83
CA GLY A 160 -32.82 14.66 6.36
C GLY A 160 -32.15 15.27 5.14
N PHE A 161 -32.95 15.90 4.27
CA PHE A 161 -32.50 16.62 3.09
C PHE A 161 -33.19 17.97 2.98
N SER A 162 -32.42 19.02 2.68
CA SER A 162 -32.95 20.30 2.23
C SER A 162 -32.69 20.46 0.74
N ALA A 163 -33.64 21.07 0.01
CA ALA A 163 -33.50 21.29 -1.41
C ALA A 163 -32.25 22.13 -1.74
N GLY A 164 -31.53 21.76 -2.80
CA GLY A 164 -30.34 22.45 -3.23
C GLY A 164 -29.58 21.67 -4.30
N THR A 165 -28.90 22.39 -5.19
CA THR A 165 -28.24 21.81 -6.37
C THR A 165 -27.21 20.72 -6.01
N ARG A 166 -26.42 20.92 -4.95
CA ARG A 166 -25.46 19.91 -4.48
C ARG A 166 -26.15 18.65 -3.94
N VAL A 167 -27.29 18.81 -3.28
CA VAL A 167 -28.09 17.69 -2.74
C VAL A 167 -28.71 16.90 -3.88
N GLU A 168 -29.25 17.57 -4.90
CA GLU A 168 -29.80 16.94 -6.10
C GLU A 168 -28.74 16.11 -6.84
N LEU A 169 -27.56 16.69 -7.09
CA LEU A 169 -26.44 15.96 -7.72
C LEU A 169 -26.01 14.74 -6.91
N PHE A 170 -25.96 14.86 -5.58
CA PHE A 170 -25.64 13.74 -4.70
C PHE A 170 -26.72 12.66 -4.74
N VAL A 171 -28.00 13.03 -4.71
CA VAL A 171 -29.12 12.09 -4.78
C VAL A 171 -29.14 11.35 -6.12
N ASP A 172 -28.84 12.03 -7.23
CA ASP A 172 -28.74 11.41 -8.55
C ASP A 172 -27.58 10.41 -8.64
N TRP A 173 -26.41 10.78 -8.13
CA TRP A 173 -25.27 9.87 -8.04
C TRP A 173 -25.58 8.67 -7.13
N TRP A 174 -26.19 8.91 -5.97
CA TRP A 174 -26.56 7.85 -5.02
C TRP A 174 -27.56 6.87 -5.64
N ALA A 175 -28.53 7.37 -6.40
CA ALA A 175 -29.46 6.54 -7.18
C ALA A 175 -28.74 5.67 -8.22
N GLN A 176 -27.70 6.21 -8.87
CA GLN A 176 -26.92 5.49 -9.87
C GLN A 176 -26.10 4.36 -9.24
N GLU A 177 -25.41 4.61 -8.13
CA GLU A 177 -24.62 3.57 -7.42
C GLU A 177 -25.52 2.43 -6.94
N LEU A 178 -26.66 2.75 -6.33
CA LEU A 178 -27.58 1.74 -5.82
C LEU A 178 -28.34 0.98 -6.91
N SER A 179 -28.29 1.43 -8.16
CA SER A 179 -28.79 0.63 -9.28
C SER A 179 -27.97 -0.66 -9.49
N ARG A 180 -26.74 -0.71 -8.98
CA ARG A 180 -25.78 -1.83 -9.16
C ARG A 180 -25.24 -2.40 -7.85
N HIS A 181 -25.24 -1.61 -6.76
CA HIS A 181 -24.50 -1.94 -5.54
C HIS A 181 -25.33 -1.81 -4.25
N ALA A 182 -26.63 -2.10 -4.30
CA ALA A 182 -27.48 -2.06 -3.11
C ALA A 182 -27.52 -3.37 -2.30
N SER A 183 -26.78 -4.40 -2.73
CA SER A 183 -26.76 -5.71 -2.07
C SER A 183 -26.02 -5.69 -0.73
N TYR A 184 -26.49 -6.51 0.21
CA TYR A 184 -25.93 -6.62 1.54
C TYR A 184 -24.80 -7.66 1.57
N HIS A 185 -23.56 -7.22 1.78
CA HIS A 185 -22.39 -8.11 1.88
C HIS A 185 -21.66 -7.92 3.21
N PRO A 186 -22.08 -8.62 4.28
CA PRO A 186 -21.55 -8.41 5.64
C PRO A 186 -20.08 -8.87 5.79
N GLN A 187 -19.59 -9.72 4.88
CA GLN A 187 -18.20 -10.17 4.81
C GLN A 187 -17.29 -9.19 4.04
N ALA A 188 -17.85 -8.34 3.16
CA ALA A 188 -17.11 -7.36 2.37
C ALA A 188 -17.26 -5.92 2.89
N TYR A 189 -17.89 -5.73 4.07
CA TYR A 189 -18.14 -4.43 4.70
C TYR A 189 -19.03 -3.47 3.85
N PHE A 190 -19.92 -4.02 3.01
CA PHE A 190 -20.87 -3.24 2.21
C PHE A 190 -22.31 -3.41 2.74
N TYR A 191 -22.86 -2.35 3.33
CA TYR A 191 -24.23 -2.29 3.84
C TYR A 191 -25.10 -1.36 2.98
N GLY A 192 -25.40 -1.82 1.76
CA GLY A 192 -26.37 -1.20 0.86
C GLY A 192 -26.30 0.32 0.77
N ASP A 193 -27.44 1.00 1.01
CA ASP A 193 -27.57 2.44 0.86
C ASP A 193 -26.74 3.27 1.85
N GLN A 194 -26.47 2.74 3.05
CA GLN A 194 -25.75 3.46 4.11
C GLN A 194 -24.29 3.69 3.72
N PHE A 195 -23.66 2.72 3.03
CA PHE A 195 -22.27 2.82 2.61
C PHE A 195 -22.03 3.94 1.60
N TYR A 196 -22.92 4.09 0.63
CA TYR A 196 -22.85 5.15 -0.37
C TYR A 196 -23.41 6.47 0.18
N GLY A 197 -24.47 6.38 0.98
CA GLY A 197 -25.15 7.52 1.57
C GLY A 197 -24.25 8.34 2.51
N GLN A 198 -23.41 7.69 3.31
CA GLN A 198 -22.47 8.40 4.21
C GLN A 198 -21.46 9.29 3.47
N LEU A 199 -21.26 9.05 2.16
CA LEU A 199 -20.40 9.90 1.32
C LEU A 199 -21.02 11.27 1.02
N ALA A 200 -22.27 11.53 1.46
CA ALA A 200 -22.84 12.88 1.49
C ALA A 200 -21.88 13.90 2.15
N CYS A 201 -21.16 13.49 3.20
CA CYS A 201 -20.15 14.32 3.88
C CYS A 201 -19.02 14.80 2.96
N SER A 202 -18.78 14.10 1.84
CA SER A 202 -17.76 14.44 0.84
C SER A 202 -18.33 15.25 -0.33
N PHE A 203 -19.61 15.06 -0.67
CA PHE A 203 -20.22 15.64 -1.88
C PHE A 203 -21.10 16.87 -1.61
N VAL A 204 -21.66 16.97 -0.40
CA VAL A 204 -22.51 18.08 0.03
C VAL A 204 -21.84 18.79 1.21
N GLU A 205 -21.21 19.93 0.94
CA GLU A 205 -20.43 20.71 1.91
C GLU A 205 -21.22 21.12 3.16
N SER A 206 -22.53 21.36 2.99
CA SER A 206 -23.46 21.69 4.08
C SER A 206 -24.00 20.46 4.81
N THR A 207 -23.43 19.26 4.61
CA THR A 207 -23.81 18.07 5.36
C THR A 207 -23.49 18.26 6.84
N ARG A 208 -24.50 18.04 7.69
CA ARG A 208 -24.38 18.18 9.14
C ARG A 208 -24.50 16.83 9.83
N ILE A 209 -23.42 16.43 10.51
CA ILE A 209 -23.45 15.32 11.47
C ILE A 209 -24.11 15.83 12.74
N TRP A 210 -25.35 15.41 12.97
CA TRP A 210 -26.22 15.93 14.01
C TRP A 210 -26.26 14.99 15.21
N ARG A 211 -25.62 15.41 16.30
CA ARG A 211 -25.56 14.70 17.58
C ARG A 211 -26.64 15.23 18.53
N HIS A 212 -27.90 14.82 18.32
CA HIS A 212 -29.04 15.22 19.16
C HIS A 212 -29.68 14.00 19.83
N SER A 213 -29.65 13.93 21.17
CA SER A 213 -30.06 12.73 21.94
C SER A 213 -31.49 12.30 21.67
N GLY A 214 -32.40 13.28 21.48
CA GLY A 214 -33.80 13.02 21.14
C GLY A 214 -34.07 12.39 19.77
N PHE A 215 -33.08 12.25 18.87
CA PHE A 215 -33.26 11.71 17.51
C PHE A 215 -32.37 10.50 17.18
N ILE A 216 -31.41 10.18 18.06
CA ILE A 216 -30.47 9.06 17.87
C ILE A 216 -30.95 7.78 18.59
N GLY A 217 -32.19 7.76 19.09
CA GLY A 217 -32.75 6.70 19.93
C GLY A 217 -32.88 5.32 19.28
N GLY A 218 -32.26 4.29 19.86
CA GLY A 218 -32.54 2.89 19.55
C GLY A 218 -32.03 1.90 20.63
N PRO A 219 -32.34 0.61 20.52
CA PRO A 219 -31.90 -0.42 21.49
C PRO A 219 -30.38 -0.45 21.67
N TRP A 220 -29.63 -0.22 20.59
CA TRP A 220 -28.17 -0.25 20.54
C TRP A 220 -27.47 0.84 21.36
N ASN A 221 -28.16 1.91 21.74
CA ASN A 221 -27.59 2.99 22.53
C ASN A 221 -28.48 3.43 23.70
N ALA A 222 -29.55 2.69 23.99
CA ALA A 222 -30.50 2.97 25.06
C ALA A 222 -29.82 3.11 26.44
N GLN A 223 -28.74 2.35 26.70
CA GLN A 223 -27.95 2.46 27.92
C GLN A 223 -27.30 3.84 28.08
N THR A 224 -26.79 4.41 26.98
CA THR A 224 -26.17 5.75 26.97
C THR A 224 -27.21 6.88 26.98
N LEU A 225 -28.43 6.63 26.50
CA LEU A 225 -29.49 7.65 26.43
C LEU A 225 -30.17 7.92 27.77
N ASN A 226 -30.09 6.96 28.71
CA ASN A 226 -30.73 7.01 30.02
C ASN A 226 -32.21 7.38 29.90
N LEU A 227 -32.98 6.51 29.25
CA LEU A 227 -34.39 6.74 28.95
C LEU A 227 -35.22 6.85 30.24
N GLN A 228 -35.98 7.93 30.37
CA GLN A 228 -36.82 8.18 31.54
C GLN A 228 -38.22 8.65 31.15
N ARG A 229 -39.22 8.17 31.89
CA ARG A 229 -40.59 8.66 31.80
C ARG A 229 -40.69 10.01 32.53
N THR A 230 -41.13 11.05 31.84
CA THR A 230 -41.37 12.39 32.37
C THR A 230 -42.87 12.72 32.38
N ALA A 231 -43.26 13.86 32.98
CA ALA A 231 -44.65 14.32 32.98
C ALA A 231 -45.17 14.62 31.56
N ASP A 232 -44.29 15.02 30.64
CA ASP A 232 -44.61 15.45 29.28
C ASP A 232 -44.33 14.37 28.21
N GLY A 233 -43.91 13.16 28.62
CA GLY A 233 -43.59 12.05 27.72
C GLY A 233 -42.26 11.38 28.03
N TRP A 234 -41.55 10.90 27.01
CA TRP A 234 -40.24 10.26 27.15
C TRP A 234 -39.11 11.30 27.09
N GLY A 235 -38.08 11.12 27.93
CA GLY A 235 -36.89 11.97 27.98
C GLY A 235 -35.58 11.18 27.91
N THR A 236 -34.51 11.91 27.59
CA THR A 236 -33.11 11.48 27.57
C THR A 236 -32.28 12.42 28.46
N LEU A 237 -30.99 12.13 28.67
CA LEU A 237 -30.06 13.00 29.42
C LEU A 237 -30.09 14.48 28.99
N ASP A 238 -30.21 14.76 27.69
CA ASP A 238 -30.08 16.12 27.14
C ASP A 238 -31.42 16.76 26.73
N GLY A 239 -32.55 16.12 27.01
CA GLY A 239 -33.88 16.68 26.71
C GLY A 239 -34.93 15.65 26.29
N ALA A 240 -36.05 16.13 25.76
CA ALA A 240 -37.19 15.31 25.33
C ALA A 240 -36.80 14.34 24.19
N LEU A 241 -37.33 13.12 24.24
CA LEU A 241 -37.20 12.14 23.18
C LEU A 241 -38.23 12.44 22.08
N SER A 242 -37.75 12.73 20.87
CA SER A 242 -38.60 13.01 19.71
C SER A 242 -38.80 11.79 18.83
N LEU A 243 -37.76 10.96 18.65
CA LEU A 243 -37.77 9.81 17.77
C LEU A 243 -37.03 8.64 18.41
N PHE A 244 -37.63 7.45 18.36
CA PHE A 244 -36.96 6.19 18.72
C PHE A 244 -37.19 5.13 17.65
N GLN A 245 -36.14 4.39 17.32
CA GLN A 245 -36.11 3.38 16.27
C GLN A 245 -35.98 1.99 16.91
N PHE A 246 -36.91 1.09 16.61
CA PHE A 246 -37.06 -0.20 17.31
C PHE A 246 -36.35 -1.38 16.63
N HIS A 247 -35.42 -1.12 15.70
CA HIS A 247 -34.83 -2.15 14.85
C HIS A 247 -34.10 -3.25 15.64
N SER A 248 -34.50 -4.51 15.47
CA SER A 248 -33.87 -5.70 16.08
C SER A 248 -33.03 -6.54 15.11
N GLY A 249 -32.90 -6.16 13.83
CA GLY A 249 -32.19 -6.96 12.84
C GLY A 249 -32.94 -8.19 12.33
N ASP A 250 -34.05 -8.60 12.98
CA ASP A 250 -35.03 -9.59 12.49
C ASP A 250 -36.48 -9.11 12.77
N PRO A 251 -37.31 -8.84 11.74
CA PRO A 251 -38.72 -8.48 11.90
C PRO A 251 -39.57 -9.53 12.65
N ALA A 252 -39.15 -10.80 12.68
CA ALA A 252 -39.81 -11.85 13.45
C ALA A 252 -39.56 -11.73 14.96
N GLU A 253 -38.45 -11.11 15.38
CA GLU A 253 -38.17 -10.82 16.79
C GLU A 253 -39.05 -9.68 17.33
N LEU A 254 -39.46 -8.71 16.52
CA LEU A 254 -40.46 -7.72 16.96
C LEU A 254 -41.83 -8.35 17.26
N ARG A 255 -42.13 -9.52 16.66
CA ARG A 255 -43.35 -10.31 16.93
C ARG A 255 -43.22 -11.18 18.18
N ARG A 256 -42.00 -11.51 18.58
CA ARG A 256 -41.67 -12.28 19.80
C ARG A 256 -41.04 -11.31 20.79
N ALA A 257 -41.85 -10.70 21.67
CA ALA A 257 -41.41 -9.75 22.69
C ALA A 257 -39.94 -9.98 23.12
N PRO A 258 -39.07 -8.95 23.11
CA PRO A 258 -37.64 -9.11 23.34
C PRO A 258 -37.45 -9.99 24.58
N SER A 259 -36.60 -11.02 24.48
CA SER A 259 -36.36 -11.94 25.60
C SER A 259 -36.21 -11.13 26.90
N GLU A 260 -36.97 -11.49 27.94
CA GLU A 260 -36.96 -10.80 29.25
C GLU A 260 -35.53 -10.63 29.81
N THR A 261 -34.57 -11.40 29.30
CA THR A 261 -33.16 -11.41 29.67
C THR A 261 -32.29 -10.27 29.12
N GLN A 262 -32.61 -9.63 27.97
CA GLN A 262 -31.79 -8.53 27.42
C GLN A 262 -32.27 -7.12 27.83
N SER A 263 -33.57 -6.97 28.13
CA SER A 263 -34.21 -5.67 28.40
C SER A 263 -34.37 -5.33 29.89
N ALA A 264 -34.25 -6.31 30.80
CA ALA A 264 -34.52 -6.12 32.22
C ALA A 264 -33.54 -5.19 32.96
N ASN A 265 -32.34 -4.96 32.41
CA ASN A 265 -31.29 -4.19 33.08
C ASN A 265 -31.09 -2.76 32.53
N VAL A 266 -31.89 -2.31 31.55
CA VAL A 266 -31.76 -0.96 30.95
C VAL A 266 -32.97 -0.10 31.34
N PRO A 267 -32.80 0.98 32.12
CA PRO A 267 -33.90 1.85 32.55
C PRO A 267 -34.73 2.37 31.36
N GLY A 268 -36.05 2.29 31.47
CA GLY A 268 -37.01 2.81 30.48
C GLY A 268 -37.15 1.99 29.18
N LEU A 269 -36.22 1.10 28.85
CA LEU A 269 -36.24 0.36 27.58
C LEU A 269 -37.39 -0.66 27.49
N ALA A 270 -37.69 -1.39 28.57
CA ALA A 270 -38.80 -2.34 28.57
C ALA A 270 -40.17 -1.63 28.42
N GLU A 271 -40.32 -0.48 29.07
CA GLU A 271 -41.55 0.33 29.05
C GLU A 271 -41.80 0.95 27.66
N ILE A 272 -40.77 1.50 27.01
CA ILE A 272 -40.92 2.10 25.66
C ILE A 272 -41.23 1.02 24.60
N PHE A 273 -40.65 -0.18 24.73
CA PHE A 273 -41.00 -1.33 23.89
C PHE A 273 -42.43 -1.83 24.14
N THR A 274 -42.86 -1.87 25.40
CA THR A 274 -44.24 -2.24 25.75
C THR A 274 -45.25 -1.28 25.11
N GLU A 275 -44.94 0.02 25.14
CA GLU A 275 -45.76 1.05 24.51
C GLU A 275 -45.80 0.87 22.98
N TYR A 276 -44.65 0.66 22.33
CA TYR A 276 -44.57 0.39 20.89
C TYR A 276 -45.34 -0.87 20.48
N ILE A 277 -45.19 -1.97 21.23
CA ILE A 277 -45.89 -3.23 20.95
C ILE A 277 -47.41 -3.06 21.08
N SER A 278 -47.88 -2.25 22.03
CA SER A 278 -49.30 -1.92 22.16
C SER A 278 -49.83 -1.25 20.89
N ASP A 279 -49.17 -0.16 20.46
CA ASP A 279 -49.55 0.58 19.26
C ASP A 279 -49.46 -0.31 18.01
N TYR A 280 -48.41 -1.12 17.91
CA TYR A 280 -48.22 -2.08 16.82
C TYR A 280 -49.37 -3.07 16.73
N LYS A 281 -49.85 -3.63 17.86
CA LYS A 281 -50.98 -4.56 17.88
C LYS A 281 -52.27 -3.91 17.38
N GLU A 282 -52.51 -2.64 17.73
CA GLU A 282 -53.66 -1.89 17.24
C GLU A 282 -53.57 -1.62 15.74
N CYS A 283 -52.38 -1.23 15.25
CA CYS A 283 -52.13 -1.06 13.82
C CYS A 283 -52.26 -2.37 13.06
N TYR A 284 -51.75 -3.47 13.60
CA TYR A 284 -51.89 -4.81 13.04
C TYR A 284 -53.35 -5.21 12.89
N ALA A 285 -54.17 -5.02 13.94
CA ALA A 285 -55.60 -5.32 13.88
C ALA A 285 -56.33 -4.50 12.79
N ALA A 286 -55.94 -3.24 12.59
CA ALA A 286 -56.55 -2.36 11.58
C ALA A 286 -56.07 -2.62 10.14
N LEU A 287 -54.82 -3.05 9.98
CA LEU A 287 -54.12 -3.12 8.69
C LEU A 287 -53.87 -4.55 8.20
N ALA A 288 -54.08 -5.58 9.01
CA ALA A 288 -53.86 -6.99 8.61
C ALA A 288 -54.66 -7.41 7.37
N LYS A 289 -55.78 -6.73 7.07
CA LYS A 289 -56.56 -6.94 5.83
C LYS A 289 -55.81 -6.57 4.54
N PHE A 290 -54.70 -5.85 4.67
CA PHE A 290 -53.83 -5.41 3.59
C PHE A 290 -52.53 -6.24 3.51
N ASP A 291 -52.36 -7.26 4.37
CA ASP A 291 -51.17 -8.10 4.36
C ASP A 291 -51.14 -9.01 3.12
N CYS A 292 -50.00 -9.08 2.45
CA CYS A 292 -49.78 -9.95 1.31
C CYS A 292 -48.33 -10.43 1.23
N ASP A 293 -48.12 -11.53 0.51
CA ASP A 293 -46.78 -11.98 0.16
C ASP A 293 -46.06 -10.88 -0.65
N TYR A 294 -44.77 -10.69 -0.40
CA TYR A 294 -43.96 -9.71 -1.12
C TYR A 294 -43.99 -9.99 -2.63
N SER A 295 -44.49 -9.02 -3.40
CA SER A 295 -44.86 -9.20 -4.81
C SER A 295 -43.71 -9.61 -5.72
N TYR A 296 -42.47 -9.25 -5.35
CA TYR A 296 -41.27 -9.53 -6.15
C TYR A 296 -40.53 -10.79 -5.68
N ALA A 297 -41.08 -11.58 -4.76
CA ALA A 297 -40.45 -12.80 -4.25
C ALA A 297 -40.57 -14.01 -5.19
N ARG A 298 -41.40 -13.92 -6.25
CA ARG A 298 -41.79 -15.06 -7.09
C ARG A 298 -41.71 -14.73 -8.57
N TYR A 299 -41.42 -15.73 -9.39
CA TYR A 299 -41.60 -15.69 -10.83
C TYR A 299 -43.09 -15.60 -11.18
N LYS A 300 -43.41 -15.18 -12.41
CA LYS A 300 -44.80 -15.05 -12.90
C LYS A 300 -45.61 -16.34 -12.88
N ASP A 301 -44.96 -17.49 -12.83
CA ASP A 301 -45.62 -18.80 -12.71
C ASP A 301 -45.72 -19.30 -11.26
N GLY A 302 -45.44 -18.45 -10.28
CA GLY A 302 -45.69 -18.67 -8.86
C GLY A 302 -44.54 -19.32 -8.08
N LYS A 303 -43.46 -19.77 -8.73
CA LYS A 303 -42.29 -20.31 -8.01
C LYS A 303 -41.50 -19.20 -7.31
N ALA A 304 -40.99 -19.49 -6.11
CA ALA A 304 -40.12 -18.58 -5.37
C ALA A 304 -38.81 -18.35 -6.14
N ILE A 305 -38.30 -17.12 -6.03
CA ILE A 305 -36.97 -16.74 -6.54
C ILE A 305 -35.99 -16.91 -5.38
N ASP A 306 -34.99 -17.75 -5.57
CA ASP A 306 -33.93 -18.00 -4.60
C ASP A 306 -32.95 -16.81 -4.53
N GLY A 307 -32.35 -16.59 -3.36
CA GLY A 307 -31.31 -15.58 -3.17
C GLY A 307 -30.12 -15.80 -4.09
N MET A 308 -29.75 -17.05 -4.37
CA MET A 308 -28.70 -17.37 -5.33
C MET A 308 -29.06 -16.97 -6.76
N GLU A 309 -30.30 -17.13 -7.19
CA GLU A 309 -30.74 -16.71 -8.53
C GLU A 309 -30.60 -15.19 -8.72
N ARG A 310 -30.94 -14.41 -7.69
CA ARG A 310 -30.75 -12.95 -7.69
C ARG A 310 -29.28 -12.56 -7.75
N LEU A 311 -28.44 -13.23 -6.97
CA LEU A 311 -27.00 -12.94 -6.92
C LEU A 311 -26.30 -13.35 -8.22
N VAL A 312 -26.70 -14.48 -8.82
CA VAL A 312 -26.27 -14.88 -10.16
C VAL A 312 -26.67 -13.83 -11.19
N PHE A 313 -27.92 -13.36 -11.16
CA PHE A 313 -28.39 -12.32 -12.07
C PHE A 313 -27.62 -11.00 -11.89
N LEU A 314 -27.38 -10.58 -10.64
CA LEU A 314 -26.55 -9.41 -10.29
C LEU A 314 -25.11 -9.54 -10.82
N SER A 315 -24.53 -10.74 -10.81
CA SER A 315 -23.16 -10.99 -11.28
C SER A 315 -23.00 -10.95 -12.80
N LEU A 316 -24.11 -10.94 -13.55
CA LEU A 316 -24.07 -10.88 -15.01
C LEU A 316 -23.63 -9.52 -15.51
N HIS A 317 -22.87 -9.52 -16.61
CA HIS A 317 -22.57 -8.29 -17.32
C HIS A 317 -23.88 -7.57 -17.76
N PRO A 318 -23.98 -6.23 -17.73
CA PRO A 318 -25.22 -5.51 -18.07
C PRO A 318 -25.80 -5.88 -19.45
N ALA A 319 -24.95 -6.17 -20.44
CA ALA A 319 -25.37 -6.64 -21.76
C ALA A 319 -26.04 -8.03 -21.73
N GLU A 320 -25.64 -8.92 -20.81
CA GLU A 320 -26.28 -10.22 -20.61
C GLU A 320 -27.59 -10.08 -19.85
N GLN A 321 -27.63 -9.22 -18.82
CA GLN A 321 -28.87 -8.89 -18.12
C GLN A 321 -29.95 -8.34 -19.06
N GLN A 322 -29.56 -7.61 -20.11
CA GLN A 322 -30.48 -7.12 -21.15
C GLN A 322 -31.09 -8.24 -22.02
N GLN A 323 -30.48 -9.42 -22.07
CA GLN A 323 -31.05 -10.58 -22.78
C GLN A 323 -32.24 -11.20 -22.03
N TYR A 324 -32.41 -10.89 -20.74
CA TYR A 324 -33.56 -11.29 -19.95
C TYR A 324 -34.65 -10.22 -20.06
N VAL A 325 -35.38 -10.28 -21.18
CA VAL A 325 -36.42 -9.30 -21.54
C VAL A 325 -37.48 -9.16 -20.45
N ASP A 326 -37.85 -10.27 -19.79
CA ASP A 326 -38.71 -10.29 -18.61
C ASP A 326 -37.99 -11.03 -17.46
N PRO A 327 -37.38 -10.30 -16.51
CA PRO A 327 -36.64 -10.90 -15.40
C PRO A 327 -37.49 -11.86 -14.56
N PHE A 328 -38.81 -11.64 -14.47
CA PHE A 328 -39.74 -12.50 -13.71
C PHE A 328 -40.38 -13.60 -14.57
N GLY A 329 -40.01 -13.70 -15.86
CA GLY A 329 -40.57 -14.65 -16.82
C GLY A 329 -40.08 -16.09 -16.64
N PRO A 330 -40.81 -17.08 -17.18
CA PRO A 330 -40.43 -18.49 -17.08
C PRO A 330 -39.09 -18.81 -17.76
N ASP A 331 -38.76 -18.13 -18.86
CA ASP A 331 -37.50 -18.27 -19.58
C ASP A 331 -36.29 -17.86 -18.73
N THR A 332 -36.45 -16.78 -17.94
CA THR A 332 -35.40 -16.32 -17.02
C THR A 332 -35.14 -17.37 -15.95
N ARG A 333 -36.20 -17.96 -15.37
CA ARG A 333 -36.05 -19.05 -14.41
C ARG A 333 -35.38 -20.27 -15.02
N GLU A 334 -35.75 -20.69 -16.22
CA GLU A 334 -35.14 -21.85 -16.87
C GLU A 334 -33.64 -21.60 -17.11
N ARG A 335 -33.29 -20.42 -17.61
CA ARG A 335 -31.89 -20.02 -17.86
C ARG A 335 -31.08 -19.77 -16.60
N LEU A 336 -31.68 -19.35 -15.48
CA LEU A 336 -30.97 -19.18 -14.21
C LEU A 336 -30.87 -20.51 -13.44
N GLY A 337 -31.91 -21.34 -13.53
CA GLY A 337 -31.97 -22.66 -12.91
C GLY A 337 -30.91 -23.64 -13.40
N THR A 338 -30.37 -23.47 -14.62
CA THR A 338 -29.22 -24.25 -15.09
C THR A 338 -27.93 -23.97 -14.32
N TYR A 339 -27.82 -22.81 -13.65
CA TYR A 339 -26.66 -22.43 -12.86
C TYR A 339 -26.77 -22.81 -11.38
N THR A 340 -27.96 -23.20 -10.92
CA THR A 340 -28.23 -23.54 -9.52
C THR A 340 -28.43 -25.05 -9.29
N GLN A 341 -28.23 -25.91 -10.30
CA GLN A 341 -28.35 -27.38 -10.21
C GLN A 341 -27.10 -28.10 -9.63
N VAL A 342 -26.46 -27.54 -8.59
CA VAL A 342 -25.34 -28.19 -7.89
C VAL A 342 -25.83 -28.78 -6.57
N ASP A 343 -25.53 -30.06 -6.31
CA ASP A 343 -26.04 -30.88 -5.20
C ASP A 343 -25.92 -30.25 -3.80
N ASP A 344 -26.96 -30.49 -3.00
CA ASP A 344 -27.48 -29.71 -1.86
C ASP A 344 -26.72 -29.86 -0.51
N ALA A 345 -25.39 -30.07 -0.46
CA ALA A 345 -24.77 -30.54 0.80
C ALA A 345 -23.44 -29.94 1.30
N ALA A 346 -22.79 -28.93 0.68
CA ALA A 346 -21.45 -28.52 1.20
C ALA A 346 -20.97 -27.09 0.93
N TRP A 347 -21.81 -26.11 0.58
CA TRP A 347 -21.30 -24.83 0.08
C TRP A 347 -21.96 -23.63 0.76
N SER A 348 -21.13 -22.68 1.24
CA SER A 348 -21.62 -21.37 1.67
C SER A 348 -21.99 -20.53 0.44
N PRO A 349 -23.03 -19.68 0.51
CA PRO A 349 -23.47 -18.84 -0.60
C PRO A 349 -22.35 -17.97 -1.22
N SER A 350 -21.36 -17.58 -0.42
CA SER A 350 -20.19 -16.79 -0.85
C SER A 350 -19.25 -17.58 -1.77
N GLY A 351 -19.07 -18.88 -1.53
CA GLY A 351 -18.19 -19.75 -2.32
C GLY A 351 -18.77 -20.12 -3.68
N LEU A 352 -20.08 -20.36 -3.74
CA LEU A 352 -20.78 -20.64 -4.99
C LEU A 352 -20.86 -19.38 -5.88
N LEU A 353 -20.94 -18.18 -5.30
CA LEU A 353 -20.92 -16.92 -6.06
C LEU A 353 -19.57 -16.59 -6.67
N TRP A 354 -18.50 -16.78 -5.90
CA TRP A 354 -17.15 -16.61 -6.42
C TRP A 354 -16.86 -17.65 -7.52
N GLN A 355 -17.34 -18.89 -7.37
CA GLN A 355 -17.17 -19.93 -8.39
C GLN A 355 -18.08 -19.79 -9.61
N LEU A 356 -19.31 -19.27 -9.49
CA LEU A 356 -20.20 -19.02 -10.65
C LEU A 356 -19.74 -17.78 -11.44
N TRP A 357 -19.24 -16.74 -10.77
CA TRP A 357 -18.58 -15.62 -11.41
C TRP A 357 -17.27 -16.05 -12.10
N ARG A 358 -16.49 -16.93 -11.45
CA ARG A 358 -15.25 -17.50 -12.00
C ARG A 358 -15.52 -18.48 -13.16
N SER A 359 -16.50 -19.37 -13.06
CA SER A 359 -16.87 -20.35 -14.10
C SER A 359 -17.42 -19.68 -15.36
N ARG A 360 -18.31 -18.69 -15.26
CA ARG A 360 -18.86 -18.05 -16.47
C ARG A 360 -17.85 -17.18 -17.23
N ASN A 361 -16.96 -16.51 -16.51
CA ASN A 361 -15.89 -15.73 -17.14
C ASN A 361 -14.76 -16.61 -17.68
N LEU A 362 -14.55 -17.81 -17.11
CA LEU A 362 -13.57 -18.76 -17.64
C LEU A 362 -14.14 -19.61 -18.78
N ASP A 363 -15.39 -20.06 -18.77
CA ASP A 363 -15.85 -21.06 -19.74
C ASP A 363 -16.16 -20.48 -21.14
N ASN A 364 -16.71 -19.26 -21.23
CA ASN A 364 -16.96 -18.62 -22.54
C ASN A 364 -15.69 -18.04 -23.16
N GLN A 365 -14.75 -17.53 -22.36
CA GLN A 365 -13.42 -17.16 -22.84
C GLN A 365 -12.59 -18.41 -23.14
N HIS A 366 -12.52 -19.41 -22.28
CA HIS A 366 -11.73 -20.62 -22.55
C HIS A 366 -12.25 -21.44 -23.71
N GLN A 367 -13.52 -21.42 -24.10
CA GLN A 367 -13.95 -22.20 -25.27
C GLN A 367 -13.70 -21.46 -26.59
N ALA A 368 -13.74 -20.12 -26.58
CA ALA A 368 -13.33 -19.29 -27.71
C ALA A 368 -11.80 -19.20 -27.83
N GLU A 369 -11.12 -19.02 -26.69
CA GLU A 369 -9.67 -18.98 -26.52
C GLU A 369 -9.05 -20.38 -26.63
N ALA A 370 -9.66 -21.49 -26.24
CA ALA A 370 -9.10 -22.83 -26.50
C ALA A 370 -9.21 -23.20 -27.97
N ASN A 371 -10.26 -22.78 -28.68
CA ASN A 371 -10.34 -22.97 -30.13
C ASN A 371 -9.41 -22.02 -30.90
N ALA A 372 -9.20 -20.80 -30.39
CA ALA A 372 -8.21 -19.85 -30.92
C ALA A 372 -6.78 -20.25 -30.54
N ASN A 373 -6.55 -20.78 -29.34
CA ASN A 373 -5.29 -21.29 -28.82
C ASN A 373 -4.95 -22.61 -29.48
N LEU A 374 -5.86 -23.56 -29.71
CA LEU A 374 -5.55 -24.77 -30.49
C LEU A 374 -5.12 -24.41 -31.93
N LYS A 375 -5.74 -23.39 -32.54
CA LYS A 375 -5.28 -22.85 -33.83
C LYS A 375 -3.96 -22.10 -33.72
N ALA A 376 -3.79 -21.25 -32.71
CA ALA A 376 -2.58 -20.46 -32.48
C ALA A 376 -1.42 -21.30 -31.95
N GLU A 377 -1.67 -22.46 -31.35
CA GLU A 377 -0.74 -23.44 -30.80
C GLU A 377 -0.35 -24.46 -31.87
N ALA A 378 -1.25 -24.78 -32.81
CA ALA A 378 -0.87 -25.45 -34.06
C ALA A 378 -0.01 -24.52 -34.95
N GLU A 379 -0.36 -23.23 -35.04
CA GLU A 379 0.42 -22.22 -35.77
C GLU A 379 1.75 -21.91 -35.05
N ARG A 380 1.72 -21.73 -33.71
CA ARG A 380 2.91 -21.56 -32.87
C ARG A 380 3.78 -22.79 -32.89
N SER A 381 3.25 -24.01 -32.87
CA SER A 381 4.05 -25.23 -32.98
C SER A 381 4.72 -25.33 -34.34
N ARG A 382 4.05 -24.96 -35.44
CA ARG A 382 4.69 -24.85 -36.76
C ARG A 382 5.77 -23.78 -36.80
N ILE A 383 5.53 -22.62 -36.20
CA ILE A 383 6.50 -21.52 -36.13
C ILE A 383 7.65 -21.88 -35.17
N LEU A 384 7.39 -22.57 -34.06
CA LEU A 384 8.39 -23.05 -33.10
C LEU A 384 9.23 -24.15 -33.73
N GLU A 385 8.64 -25.09 -34.46
CA GLU A 385 9.41 -26.10 -35.19
C GLU A 385 10.28 -25.47 -36.27
N ALA A 386 9.78 -24.44 -36.97
CA ALA A 386 10.57 -23.68 -37.94
C ALA A 386 11.71 -22.91 -37.25
N ARG A 387 11.43 -22.24 -36.12
CA ARG A 387 12.40 -21.49 -35.30
C ARG A 387 13.37 -22.40 -34.56
N CYS A 388 12.98 -23.61 -34.16
CA CYS A 388 13.85 -24.61 -33.57
C CYS A 388 14.82 -25.13 -34.63
N ARG A 389 14.36 -25.39 -35.86
CA ARG A 389 15.27 -25.76 -36.97
C ARG A 389 16.20 -24.61 -37.36
N GLU A 390 15.74 -23.36 -37.24
CA GLU A 390 16.57 -22.17 -37.47
C GLU A 390 17.59 -21.98 -36.34
N ARG A 391 17.16 -22.06 -35.08
CA ARG A 391 18.03 -22.02 -33.89
C ARG A 391 19.01 -23.20 -33.84
N GLU A 392 18.63 -24.39 -34.28
CA GLU A 392 19.57 -25.51 -34.42
C GLU A 392 20.66 -25.21 -35.46
N ARG A 393 20.34 -24.52 -36.56
CA ARG A 393 21.36 -24.03 -37.50
C ARG A 393 22.23 -22.95 -36.86
N ASP A 394 21.64 -22.00 -36.16
CA ASP A 394 22.37 -20.92 -35.49
C ASP A 394 23.25 -21.44 -34.36
N ILE A 395 22.79 -22.42 -33.58
CA ILE A 395 23.57 -23.10 -32.55
C ILE A 395 24.75 -23.82 -33.19
N ASN A 396 24.56 -24.50 -34.32
CA ASN A 396 25.68 -25.12 -35.04
C ASN A 396 26.69 -24.07 -35.54
N ILE A 397 26.23 -22.95 -36.09
CA ILE A 397 27.09 -21.83 -36.52
C ILE A 397 27.83 -21.23 -35.32
N LEU A 398 27.15 -21.02 -34.19
CA LEU A 398 27.72 -20.48 -32.96
C LEU A 398 28.69 -21.46 -32.30
N GLN A 399 28.44 -22.77 -32.39
CA GLN A 399 29.39 -23.80 -31.92
C GLN A 399 30.65 -23.81 -32.77
N ASP A 400 30.54 -23.63 -34.08
CA ASP A 400 31.69 -23.50 -34.97
C ASP A 400 32.48 -22.20 -34.69
N GLN A 401 31.78 -21.08 -34.49
CA GLN A 401 32.40 -19.80 -34.07
C GLN A 401 33.01 -19.88 -32.67
N TYR A 402 32.40 -20.63 -31.74
CA TYR A 402 32.93 -20.86 -30.40
C TYR A 402 34.21 -21.68 -30.46
N ARG A 403 34.28 -22.71 -31.33
CA ARG A 403 35.53 -23.46 -31.57
C ARG A 403 36.62 -22.59 -32.18
N GLU A 404 36.29 -21.68 -33.10
CA GLU A 404 37.24 -20.68 -33.60
C GLU A 404 37.74 -19.77 -32.48
N ARG A 405 36.83 -19.24 -31.65
CA ARG A 405 37.22 -18.37 -30.52
C ARG A 405 37.97 -19.11 -29.42
N GLU A 406 37.74 -20.40 -29.19
CA GLU A 406 38.56 -21.20 -28.26
C GLU A 406 40.00 -21.33 -28.77
N ASN A 407 40.18 -21.48 -30.08
CA ASN A 407 41.52 -21.46 -30.69
C ASN A 407 42.17 -20.08 -30.54
N ASP A 408 41.41 -19.00 -30.72
CA ASP A 408 41.91 -17.63 -30.50
C ASP A 408 42.25 -17.38 -29.03
N ILE A 409 41.42 -17.80 -28.09
CA ILE A 409 41.68 -17.70 -26.63
C ILE A 409 42.91 -18.52 -26.26
N SER A 410 43.11 -19.70 -26.85
CA SER A 410 44.32 -20.50 -26.66
C SER A 410 45.56 -19.73 -27.15
N SER A 411 45.49 -19.11 -28.33
CA SER A 411 46.57 -18.27 -28.86
C SER A 411 46.86 -17.04 -27.99
N LEU A 412 45.81 -16.41 -27.43
CA LEU A 412 45.92 -15.28 -26.51
C LEU A 412 46.47 -15.70 -25.15
N ARG A 413 46.16 -16.90 -24.65
CA ARG A 413 46.77 -17.46 -23.43
C ARG A 413 48.26 -17.71 -23.62
N GLU A 414 48.68 -18.20 -24.79
CA GLU A 414 50.10 -18.33 -25.15
C GLU A 414 50.79 -16.96 -25.18
N ALA A 415 50.14 -15.94 -25.75
CA ALA A 415 50.64 -14.57 -25.76
C ALA A 415 50.72 -13.95 -24.36
N ILE A 416 49.70 -14.15 -23.50
CA ILE A 416 49.70 -13.70 -22.11
C ILE A 416 50.82 -14.37 -21.32
N LYS A 417 51.09 -15.66 -21.56
CA LYS A 417 52.21 -16.37 -20.92
C LYS A 417 53.57 -15.78 -21.32
N THR A 418 53.69 -15.34 -22.57
CA THR A 418 54.86 -14.62 -23.09
C THR A 418 55.00 -13.24 -22.44
N PHE A 419 53.92 -12.47 -22.37
CA PHE A 419 53.90 -11.17 -21.68
C PHE A 419 54.17 -11.28 -20.17
N GLN A 420 53.71 -12.34 -19.51
CA GLN A 420 54.01 -12.60 -18.10
C GLN A 420 55.49 -12.90 -17.87
N ALA A 421 56.17 -13.55 -18.82
CA ALA A 421 57.61 -13.74 -18.78
C ALA A 421 58.35 -12.39 -18.92
N ASP A 422 57.87 -11.51 -19.80
CA ASP A 422 58.41 -10.16 -19.99
C ASP A 422 58.18 -9.25 -18.76
N ILE A 423 56.99 -9.32 -18.14
CA ILE A 423 56.70 -8.58 -16.90
C ILE A 423 57.63 -9.05 -15.77
N LYS A 424 57.93 -10.36 -15.69
CA LYS A 424 58.86 -10.89 -14.69
C LYS A 424 60.29 -10.41 -14.92
N SER A 425 60.70 -10.25 -16.18
CA SER A 425 61.98 -9.64 -16.57
C SER A 425 62.05 -8.16 -16.14
N VAL A 426 60.98 -7.40 -16.36
CA VAL A 426 60.88 -5.98 -15.96
C VAL A 426 60.83 -5.82 -14.43
N GLN A 427 60.12 -6.68 -13.71
CA GLN A 427 60.07 -6.68 -12.24
C GLN A 427 61.43 -6.97 -11.61
N ASN A 428 62.24 -7.83 -12.22
CA ASN A 428 63.61 -8.06 -11.77
C ASN A 428 64.49 -6.81 -11.98
N SER A 429 64.37 -6.11 -13.12
CA SER A 429 65.06 -4.83 -13.34
C SER A 429 64.60 -3.71 -12.39
N TYR A 430 63.33 -3.72 -11.99
CA TYR A 430 62.79 -2.78 -10.99
C TYR A 430 63.36 -3.06 -9.59
N LYS A 431 63.55 -4.33 -9.23
CA LYS A 431 64.12 -4.75 -7.94
C LYS A 431 65.58 -4.34 -7.80
N ASP A 432 66.34 -4.45 -8.89
CA ASP A 432 67.74 -3.99 -8.96
C ASP A 432 67.84 -2.45 -8.90
N SER A 433 66.86 -1.72 -9.44
CA SER A 433 66.81 -0.26 -9.38
C SER A 433 66.35 0.29 -8.01
N SER A 434 65.49 -0.45 -7.29
CA SER A 434 64.99 -0.07 -5.94
C SER A 434 66.10 -0.16 -4.87
N GLN A 435 67.01 -1.13 -4.99
CA GLN A 435 68.18 -1.23 -4.09
C GLN A 435 69.15 -0.05 -4.20
N TYR A 436 69.14 0.68 -5.32
CA TYR A 436 69.96 1.88 -5.54
C TYR A 436 69.34 3.17 -4.96
N ILE A 437 68.01 3.19 -4.74
CA ILE A 437 67.29 4.36 -4.20
C ILE A 437 67.31 4.37 -2.66
N ASP A 438 67.33 3.20 -2.03
CA ASP A 438 67.37 3.07 -0.56
C ASP A 438 68.75 3.46 0.04
N GLU A 439 69.84 3.40 -0.73
CA GLU A 439 71.16 3.88 -0.31
C GLU A 439 71.30 5.42 -0.36
N ILE A 440 70.43 6.12 -1.11
CA ILE A 440 70.46 7.60 -1.21
C ILE A 440 69.67 8.27 -0.07
N HIS A 441 68.66 7.58 0.47
CA HIS A 441 67.83 8.09 1.57
C HIS A 441 68.48 8.04 2.96
N GLY A 442 69.71 7.51 3.07
CA GLY A 442 70.48 7.42 4.32
C GLY A 442 71.45 8.56 4.62
N SER A 443 71.59 9.59 3.76
CA SER A 443 72.61 10.63 3.94
C SER A 443 72.10 11.94 4.60
N VAL A 444 73.00 12.56 5.38
CA VAL A 444 72.81 13.51 6.50
C VAL A 444 72.26 14.92 6.11
N SER A 445 71.83 15.14 4.88
CA SER A 445 71.57 16.50 4.36
C SER A 445 70.14 17.04 4.50
N TYR A 446 69.17 16.27 5.04
CA TYR A 446 67.79 16.77 5.25
C TYR A 446 67.48 17.20 6.70
N LYS A 447 68.47 17.14 7.60
CA LYS A 447 68.33 17.48 9.03
C LYS A 447 68.73 18.91 9.41
N LEU A 448 68.91 19.83 8.46
CA LEU A 448 69.29 21.21 8.80
C LEU A 448 68.54 22.25 7.95
N GLY A 449 67.34 22.63 8.39
CA GLY A 449 66.44 23.52 7.67
C GLY A 449 65.50 24.34 8.55
N ARG A 450 66.06 24.99 9.59
CA ARG A 450 65.52 26.17 10.30
C ARG A 450 64.30 26.01 11.20
N LEU A 451 64.61 25.67 12.45
CA LEU A 451 64.28 26.52 13.60
C LEU A 451 64.80 27.95 13.39
N LEU A 452 63.94 28.95 13.53
CA LEU A 452 64.12 30.23 14.23
C LEU A 452 62.98 31.18 13.85
N THR A 453 62.05 31.46 14.78
CA THR A 453 61.81 32.79 15.41
C THR A 453 60.45 32.81 16.12
N LEU A 454 60.46 32.67 17.45
CA LEU A 454 59.53 33.32 18.38
C LEU A 454 59.99 34.80 18.57
N PRO A 455 59.25 35.77 19.17
CA PRO A 455 58.12 35.60 20.11
C PRO A 455 56.99 36.68 20.09
N VAL A 456 55.87 36.34 20.74
CA VAL A 456 55.13 37.10 21.78
C VAL A 456 55.21 38.63 21.76
N ARG A 457 54.13 39.33 21.34
CA ARG A 457 53.71 40.66 21.88
C ARG A 457 52.36 41.25 21.43
N LEU A 458 51.42 40.49 20.84
CA LEU A 458 50.19 41.09 20.28
C LEU A 458 48.83 40.58 20.81
N VAL A 459 48.77 39.86 21.93
CA VAL A 459 47.46 39.34 22.44
C VAL A 459 47.03 39.96 23.77
N ARG A 460 47.80 40.92 24.31
CA ARG A 460 47.43 41.63 25.56
C ARG A 460 46.45 42.80 25.37
N ARG A 461 45.82 42.95 24.19
CA ARG A 461 44.96 44.12 23.86
C ARG A 461 43.54 43.82 23.39
N LEU A 462 43.08 42.56 23.42
CA LEU A 462 41.69 42.22 23.05
C LEU A 462 40.80 41.81 24.24
N PHE A 463 41.23 42.09 25.47
CA PHE A 463 40.47 41.84 26.71
C PHE A 463 39.92 43.14 27.33
N VAL A 464 39.14 43.94 26.59
CA VAL A 464 38.23 44.95 27.17
C VAL A 464 37.05 45.16 26.22
N SER A 465 35.98 44.37 26.36
CA SER A 465 34.57 44.75 26.12
C SER A 465 33.69 43.51 25.90
N ALA A 466 33.13 42.94 26.95
CA ALA A 466 31.89 42.15 26.87
C ALA A 466 31.31 42.01 28.28
N GLY A 467 30.64 43.06 28.74
CA GLY A 467 29.74 43.00 29.87
C GLY A 467 28.39 42.46 29.41
N ARG A 468 28.01 41.30 29.94
CA ARG A 468 26.65 40.82 30.33
C ARG A 468 26.73 39.29 30.41
N CYS A 469 27.13 38.80 31.59
CA CYS A 469 27.13 37.38 31.89
C CYS A 469 25.72 36.91 32.22
N ASP A 470 25.25 35.90 31.48
CA ASP A 470 24.01 35.20 31.72
C ASP A 470 24.19 34.20 32.90
N MET A 471 23.25 34.23 33.85
CA MET A 471 23.37 33.55 35.16
C MET A 471 23.20 32.02 35.08
N ALA A 472 22.83 31.46 33.93
CA ALA A 472 22.67 30.02 33.71
C ALA A 472 24.02 29.29 33.58
N ALA A 473 25.01 29.89 32.90
CA ALA A 473 26.34 29.30 32.69
C ALA A 473 27.14 29.13 33.99
N LEU A 474 26.92 30.01 34.98
CA LEU A 474 27.55 29.97 36.30
C LEU A 474 27.03 28.83 37.20
N ARG A 475 25.83 28.29 36.94
CA ARG A 475 25.30 27.11 37.65
C ARG A 475 25.92 25.81 37.12
N GLN A 476 26.01 25.64 35.79
CA GLN A 476 26.68 24.47 35.18
C GLN A 476 28.18 24.43 35.46
N PHE A 477 28.86 25.59 35.47
CA PHE A 477 30.28 25.66 35.83
C PHE A 477 30.55 25.29 37.31
N ARG A 478 29.59 25.58 38.20
CA ARG A 478 29.69 25.20 39.63
C ARG A 478 29.53 23.70 39.85
N GLU A 479 28.67 23.02 39.09
CA GLU A 479 28.51 21.56 39.16
C GLU A 479 29.66 20.79 38.49
N TYR A 480 30.12 21.21 37.32
CA TYR A 480 31.28 20.58 36.67
C TYR A 480 32.57 20.72 37.51
N ARG A 481 32.72 21.85 38.22
CA ARG A 481 33.79 22.08 39.21
C ARG A 481 33.69 21.14 40.42
N ARG A 482 32.48 20.78 40.83
CA ARG A 482 32.24 19.93 42.01
C ARG A 482 32.69 18.48 41.76
N VAL A 483 32.58 18.01 40.51
CA VAL A 483 32.89 16.62 40.13
C VAL A 483 34.35 16.43 39.67
N ASN A 484 34.93 17.36 38.90
CA ASN A 484 36.20 17.10 38.19
C ASN A 484 37.40 17.96 38.63
N GLY A 485 37.23 18.86 39.60
CA GLY A 485 38.31 19.70 40.16
C GLY A 485 38.77 20.87 39.26
N TRP A 486 39.47 21.83 39.88
CA TRP A 486 39.84 23.12 39.25
C TRP A 486 40.73 23.00 38.01
N SER A 487 41.57 21.97 37.93
CA SER A 487 42.53 21.77 36.84
C SER A 487 41.94 21.12 35.58
N ALA A 488 40.84 20.37 35.69
CA ALA A 488 40.12 19.79 34.56
C ALA A 488 39.19 20.83 33.90
N ALA A 489 38.48 21.61 34.71
CA ALA A 489 37.59 22.68 34.23
C ALA A 489 38.36 23.79 33.48
N LEU A 490 39.56 24.16 33.96
CA LEU A 490 40.40 25.16 33.27
C LEU A 490 40.93 24.65 31.93
N ARG A 491 41.29 23.36 31.82
CA ARG A 491 41.78 22.76 30.57
C ARG A 491 40.69 22.63 29.52
N ALA A 492 39.46 22.29 29.92
CA ALA A 492 38.31 22.27 29.03
C ALA A 492 38.00 23.67 28.47
N VAL A 493 37.95 24.69 29.33
CA VAL A 493 37.64 26.07 28.91
C VAL A 493 38.76 26.69 28.07
N VAL A 494 40.03 26.48 28.43
CA VAL A 494 41.18 27.00 27.67
C VAL A 494 41.34 26.25 26.33
N GLY A 495 41.05 24.95 26.28
CA GLY A 495 41.04 24.17 25.04
C GLY A 495 39.96 24.66 24.07
N ILE A 496 38.75 24.90 24.55
CA ILE A 496 37.61 25.34 23.74
C ILE A 496 37.78 26.80 23.27
N ALA A 497 38.28 27.69 24.13
CA ALA A 497 38.52 29.09 23.77
C ALA A 497 39.65 29.27 22.74
N SER A 498 40.61 28.34 22.68
CA SER A 498 41.79 28.44 21.80
C SER A 498 41.55 28.00 20.35
N ARG A 499 40.49 27.23 20.06
CA ARG A 499 40.23 26.70 18.70
C ARG A 499 39.01 27.29 17.98
N GLU A 500 37.95 27.69 18.69
CA GLU A 500 36.65 27.99 18.03
C GLU A 500 35.94 29.27 18.52
N GLY A 501 36.47 29.98 19.53
CA GLY A 501 35.84 31.16 20.11
C GLY A 501 34.52 30.89 20.85
N VAL A 502 33.97 31.92 21.53
CA VAL A 502 32.81 31.81 22.46
C VAL A 502 31.53 31.27 21.80
N LYS A 503 31.43 31.32 20.45
CA LYS A 503 30.30 30.76 19.70
C LYS A 503 30.29 29.21 19.66
N GLY A 504 31.45 28.55 19.75
CA GLY A 504 31.54 27.08 19.72
C GLY A 504 30.96 26.39 20.97
N LEU A 505 30.98 27.07 22.11
CA LEU A 505 30.43 26.56 23.37
C LEU A 505 28.88 26.52 23.39
N VAL A 506 28.23 27.40 22.64
CA VAL A 506 26.76 27.46 22.51
C VAL A 506 26.24 26.45 21.48
N GLN A 507 27.09 26.04 20.53
CA GLN A 507 26.70 25.14 19.45
C GLN A 507 26.75 23.66 19.85
N ARG A 508 27.68 23.26 20.74
CA ARG A 508 27.76 21.89 21.26
C ARG A 508 26.78 21.57 22.39
N GLY A 509 26.31 22.59 23.11
CA GLY A 509 25.19 22.43 24.06
C GLY A 509 23.84 22.15 23.37
N ARG A 510 23.71 22.48 22.07
CA ARG A 510 22.52 22.21 21.26
C ARG A 510 22.50 20.83 20.60
N THR A 511 23.63 20.15 20.50
CA THR A 511 23.70 18.81 19.88
C THR A 511 23.31 17.69 20.84
N GLN A 512 23.33 17.92 22.16
CA GLN A 512 22.96 16.90 23.15
C GLN A 512 21.44 16.73 23.32
N GLU A 513 20.64 17.75 22.98
CA GLU A 513 19.16 17.68 22.99
C GLU A 513 18.56 17.18 21.67
N ARG A 514 19.35 17.12 20.59
CA ARG A 514 18.82 16.83 19.23
C ARG A 514 18.56 15.37 18.89
N PHE A 515 18.94 14.44 19.76
CA PHE A 515 18.55 13.02 19.64
C PHE A 515 17.29 12.67 20.45
N THR A 516 16.70 13.64 21.17
CA THR A 516 15.45 13.45 21.92
C THR A 516 14.34 14.45 21.57
N ALA A 517 14.62 15.51 20.82
CA ALA A 517 13.61 16.39 20.24
C ALA A 517 14.13 17.05 18.95
N GLU A 518 13.29 17.09 17.91
CA GLU A 518 13.55 17.73 16.60
C GLU A 518 14.52 17.01 15.65
N SER A 519 14.23 15.74 15.33
CA SER A 519 14.07 15.48 13.90
C SER A 519 12.67 15.95 13.57
N SER A 520 12.53 16.91 12.66
CA SER A 520 11.31 17.01 11.86
C SER A 520 11.22 15.70 11.08
N THR A 521 10.80 14.63 11.74
CA THR A 521 10.28 13.43 11.12
C THR A 521 9.04 13.89 10.39
N GLN A 522 9.22 14.37 9.15
CA GLN A 522 8.27 13.98 8.13
C GLN A 522 8.30 12.46 8.18
N THR A 523 7.37 11.90 8.91
CA THR A 523 7.10 10.48 8.96
C THR A 523 6.89 10.08 7.51
N ILE A 524 7.89 9.47 6.87
CA ILE A 524 7.74 8.88 5.55
C ILE A 524 6.83 7.67 5.80
N ARG A 525 5.53 7.92 5.78
CA ARG A 525 4.51 6.91 5.99
C ARG A 525 4.68 5.86 4.90
N ARG A 526 4.92 4.61 5.32
CA ARG A 526 4.91 3.40 4.48
C ARG A 526 3.51 2.82 4.27
N LYS A 527 2.46 3.47 4.79
CA LYS A 527 1.08 3.14 4.42
C LYS A 527 0.82 3.65 3.01
N PRO A 528 0.14 2.89 2.13
CA PRO A 528 -0.28 3.40 0.83
C PRO A 528 -0.97 4.74 1.05
N THR A 529 -0.32 5.81 0.59
CA THR A 529 -0.88 7.15 0.67
C THR A 529 -2.21 7.08 -0.06
N LYS A 530 -3.31 7.40 0.63
CA LYS A 530 -4.63 7.48 -0.01
C LYS A 530 -4.45 8.36 -1.25
N LEU A 531 -4.60 7.77 -2.43
CA LEU A 531 -4.44 8.49 -3.68
C LEU A 531 -5.51 9.57 -3.70
N LEU A 532 -5.07 10.82 -3.78
CA LEU A 532 -5.96 11.96 -3.83
C LEU A 532 -6.40 12.13 -5.28
N PRO A 533 -7.69 12.40 -5.53
CA PRO A 533 -8.14 12.87 -6.83
C PRO A 533 -7.26 14.04 -7.27
N HIS A 534 -6.89 14.07 -8.55
CA HIS A 534 -6.06 15.12 -9.06
C HIS A 534 -6.89 16.30 -9.57
N SER A 535 -6.26 17.47 -9.61
CA SER A 535 -6.83 18.69 -10.19
C SER A 535 -5.93 19.30 -11.26
N GLU A 536 -4.72 18.77 -11.39
CA GLU A 536 -3.74 19.13 -12.40
C GLU A 536 -4.27 18.82 -13.80
N SER A 537 -4.06 19.74 -14.73
CA SER A 537 -4.42 19.53 -16.14
C SER A 537 -3.43 18.58 -16.79
N VAL A 538 -3.93 17.46 -17.33
CA VAL A 538 -3.11 16.44 -17.98
C VAL A 538 -3.58 16.22 -19.40
N ASP A 539 -2.66 16.30 -20.37
CA ASP A 539 -2.92 15.92 -21.76
C ASP A 539 -2.28 14.56 -22.06
N ILE A 540 -3.09 13.58 -22.43
CA ILE A 540 -2.65 12.25 -22.85
C ILE A 540 -2.64 12.22 -24.37
N ILE A 541 -1.47 12.01 -24.96
CA ILE A 541 -1.27 11.94 -26.40
C ILE A 541 -1.04 10.48 -26.78
N VAL A 542 -1.88 9.96 -27.67
CA VAL A 542 -1.75 8.60 -28.22
C VAL A 542 -1.43 8.71 -29.71
N CYS A 543 -0.23 8.29 -30.09
CA CYS A 543 0.20 8.22 -31.48
C CYS A 543 -0.12 6.85 -32.05
N VAL A 544 -0.82 6.80 -33.18
CA VAL A 544 -1.36 5.56 -33.77
C VAL A 544 -0.83 5.36 -35.18
N HIS A 545 -0.39 4.14 -35.49
CA HIS A 545 -0.11 3.69 -36.86
C HIS A 545 -0.54 2.23 -37.04
N ASN A 546 -1.77 2.01 -37.50
CA ASN A 546 -2.43 0.69 -37.62
C ASN A 546 -2.60 -0.02 -36.25
N ALA A 547 -2.53 -1.36 -36.22
CA ALA A 547 -2.70 -2.20 -35.02
C ALA A 547 -4.02 -1.98 -34.27
N LEU A 548 -5.14 -2.04 -35.01
CA LEU A 548 -6.47 -1.69 -34.52
C LEU A 548 -6.86 -2.32 -33.17
N ASP A 549 -6.58 -3.61 -32.97
CA ASP A 549 -6.97 -4.29 -31.73
C ASP A 549 -6.18 -3.76 -30.52
N ASP A 550 -4.89 -3.47 -30.69
CA ASP A 550 -4.08 -2.88 -29.63
C ASP A 550 -4.53 -1.45 -29.32
N VAL A 551 -4.82 -0.67 -30.37
CA VAL A 551 -5.37 0.69 -30.25
C VAL A 551 -6.68 0.68 -29.47
N ARG A 552 -7.60 -0.24 -29.80
CA ARG A 552 -8.87 -0.41 -29.07
C ARG A 552 -8.63 -0.71 -27.59
N ASN A 553 -7.73 -1.63 -27.30
CA ASN A 553 -7.40 -2.01 -25.92
C ASN A 553 -6.77 -0.82 -25.16
N CYS A 554 -5.86 -0.08 -25.80
CA CYS A 554 -5.24 1.11 -25.24
C CYS A 554 -6.29 2.18 -24.90
N LEU A 555 -7.09 2.60 -25.88
CA LEU A 555 -8.09 3.65 -25.69
C LEU A 555 -9.17 3.23 -24.68
N ALA A 556 -9.63 1.98 -24.71
CA ALA A 556 -10.56 1.44 -23.72
C ALA A 556 -9.95 1.44 -22.30
N SER A 557 -8.67 1.11 -22.16
CA SER A 557 -7.98 1.16 -20.86
C SER A 557 -7.84 2.58 -20.34
N VAL A 558 -7.54 3.57 -21.20
CA VAL A 558 -7.48 4.98 -20.82
C VAL A 558 -8.83 5.46 -20.31
N LEU A 559 -9.92 5.20 -21.05
CA LEU A 559 -11.28 5.59 -20.63
C LEU A 559 -11.72 4.91 -19.33
N ARG A 560 -11.34 3.65 -19.12
CA ARG A 560 -11.74 2.86 -17.93
C ARG A 560 -10.96 3.25 -16.68
N ASN A 561 -9.66 3.48 -16.81
CA ASN A 561 -8.71 3.52 -15.70
C ASN A 561 -8.14 4.93 -15.42
N THR A 562 -8.64 5.96 -16.09
CA THR A 562 -8.16 7.35 -15.91
C THR A 562 -9.31 8.25 -15.49
N ALA A 563 -9.22 8.85 -14.29
CA ALA A 563 -10.21 9.81 -13.82
C ALA A 563 -9.95 11.22 -14.40
N PRO A 564 -10.98 12.03 -14.67
CA PRO A 564 -10.81 13.44 -15.03
C PRO A 564 -10.27 14.28 -13.86
N PRO A 565 -9.58 15.41 -14.11
CA PRO A 565 -9.46 16.11 -15.39
C PRO A 565 -8.27 15.68 -16.26
N TYR A 566 -8.54 15.13 -17.45
CA TYR A 566 -7.53 14.96 -18.50
C TYR A 566 -8.12 15.26 -19.88
N GLN A 567 -7.27 15.56 -20.86
CA GLN A 567 -7.63 15.64 -22.27
C GLN A 567 -6.90 14.54 -23.04
N LEU A 568 -7.63 13.78 -23.86
CA LEU A 568 -7.03 12.82 -24.78
C LEU A 568 -6.83 13.48 -26.14
N ILE A 569 -5.64 13.35 -26.72
CA ILE A 569 -5.27 13.86 -28.05
C ILE A 569 -4.80 12.66 -28.88
N LEU A 570 -5.44 12.43 -30.01
CA LEU A 570 -5.09 11.34 -30.93
C LEU A 570 -4.27 11.88 -32.10
N VAL A 571 -3.17 11.21 -32.41
CA VAL A 571 -2.35 11.51 -33.59
C VAL A 571 -2.28 10.27 -34.47
N ASP A 572 -2.99 10.27 -35.59
CA ASP A 572 -2.97 9.20 -36.58
C ASP A 572 -1.89 9.44 -37.63
N ASP A 573 -0.83 8.64 -37.61
CA ASP A 573 0.32 8.76 -38.50
C ASP A 573 0.14 7.94 -39.79
N GLY A 574 -0.89 8.23 -40.58
CA GLY A 574 -1.10 7.58 -41.87
C GLY A 574 -1.59 6.12 -41.75
N SER A 575 -2.51 5.85 -40.83
CA SER A 575 -3.12 4.51 -40.71
C SER A 575 -4.02 4.17 -41.90
N LYS A 576 -4.15 2.86 -42.15
CA LYS A 576 -5.05 2.28 -43.16
C LYS A 576 -6.53 2.51 -42.81
N PRO A 577 -7.46 2.39 -43.79
CA PRO A 577 -8.88 2.71 -43.61
C PRO A 577 -9.54 2.07 -42.38
N GLU A 578 -9.17 0.84 -42.04
CA GLU A 578 -9.77 0.13 -40.89
C GLU A 578 -9.49 0.84 -39.55
N THR A 579 -8.23 1.19 -39.29
CA THR A 579 -7.83 1.93 -38.08
C THR A 579 -8.22 3.40 -38.18
N GLN A 580 -8.12 4.00 -39.36
CA GLN A 580 -8.57 5.37 -39.61
C GLN A 580 -10.03 5.57 -39.22
N ASN A 581 -10.94 4.77 -39.80
CA ASN A 581 -12.38 4.92 -39.59
C ASN A 581 -12.72 4.76 -38.10
N PHE A 582 -12.08 3.81 -37.43
CA PHE A 582 -12.25 3.64 -35.98
C PHE A 582 -11.79 4.87 -35.19
N LEU A 583 -10.65 5.48 -35.53
CA LEU A 583 -10.17 6.69 -34.84
C LEU A 583 -11.07 7.90 -35.10
N GLU A 584 -11.59 8.06 -36.31
CA GLU A 584 -12.55 9.12 -36.66
C GLU A 584 -13.85 8.97 -35.85
N GLU A 585 -14.44 7.76 -35.86
CA GLU A 585 -15.64 7.44 -35.07
C GLU A 585 -15.41 7.62 -33.57
N PHE A 586 -14.27 7.15 -33.05
CA PHE A 586 -13.90 7.29 -31.65
C PHE A 586 -13.75 8.77 -31.28
N ALA A 587 -13.02 9.53 -32.09
CA ALA A 587 -12.77 10.95 -31.86
C ALA A 587 -14.06 11.77 -31.81
N GLU A 588 -14.97 11.53 -32.75
CA GLU A 588 -16.29 12.16 -32.74
C GLU A 588 -17.12 11.76 -31.51
N SER A 589 -17.14 10.46 -31.17
CA SER A 589 -17.96 9.95 -30.06
C SER A 589 -17.51 10.46 -28.68
N GLN A 590 -16.18 10.62 -28.48
CA GLN A 590 -15.60 11.07 -27.23
C GLN A 590 -15.35 12.58 -27.20
N GLY A 591 -15.54 13.28 -28.33
CA GLY A 591 -15.22 14.70 -28.46
C GLY A 591 -13.73 15.02 -28.29
N VAL A 592 -12.84 14.11 -28.72
CA VAL A 592 -11.39 14.26 -28.55
C VAL A 592 -10.71 14.76 -29.83
N PRO A 593 -9.68 15.62 -29.76
CA PRO A 593 -8.95 16.06 -30.95
C PRO A 593 -8.25 14.90 -31.66
N LEU A 594 -8.40 14.86 -33.00
CA LEU A 594 -7.70 13.94 -33.89
C LEU A 594 -6.84 14.72 -34.89
N ILE A 595 -5.53 14.48 -34.87
CA ILE A 595 -4.57 15.02 -35.83
C ILE A 595 -4.16 13.89 -36.77
N ARG A 596 -4.49 14.00 -38.06
CA ARG A 596 -4.19 12.96 -39.04
C ARG A 596 -3.11 13.40 -40.02
N ASN A 597 -2.14 12.51 -40.28
CA ASN A 597 -1.23 12.56 -41.41
C ASN A 597 -1.73 11.64 -42.54
N GLU A 598 -1.56 12.07 -43.79
CA GLU A 598 -1.89 11.24 -44.96
C GLU A 598 -0.90 10.08 -45.16
N ASP A 599 0.39 10.35 -44.96
CA ASP A 599 1.48 9.38 -45.04
C ASP A 599 2.16 9.24 -43.68
N ALA A 600 2.64 8.04 -43.36
CA ALA A 600 3.38 7.77 -42.13
C ALA A 600 4.71 8.53 -42.10
N LYS A 601 4.83 9.48 -41.18
CA LYS A 601 6.02 10.33 -41.02
C LYS A 601 7.00 9.78 -39.98
N GLY A 602 6.54 8.89 -39.10
CA GLY A 602 7.31 8.31 -38.02
C GLY A 602 6.90 8.87 -36.65
N TYR A 603 7.12 8.05 -35.62
CA TYR A 603 6.66 8.31 -34.25
C TYR A 603 7.07 9.68 -33.72
N THR A 604 8.34 10.07 -33.84
CA THR A 604 8.85 11.33 -33.29
C THR A 604 8.10 12.55 -33.85
N LEU A 605 7.77 12.54 -35.14
CA LEU A 605 7.02 13.61 -35.80
C LEU A 605 5.56 13.64 -35.32
N ALA A 606 4.92 12.47 -35.22
CA ALA A 606 3.56 12.35 -34.69
C ALA A 606 3.48 12.79 -33.21
N ALA A 607 4.39 12.32 -32.36
CA ALA A 607 4.49 12.70 -30.96
C ALA A 607 4.61 14.22 -30.81
N ASN A 608 5.50 14.85 -31.58
CA ASN A 608 5.66 16.30 -31.53
C ASN A 608 4.47 17.08 -32.10
N GLN A 609 3.67 16.54 -33.02
CA GLN A 609 2.39 17.16 -33.42
C GLN A 609 1.43 17.19 -32.23
N GLY A 610 1.32 16.09 -31.49
CA GLY A 610 0.56 16.02 -30.25
C GLY A 610 1.09 16.98 -29.18
N LEU A 611 2.42 17.00 -28.93
CA LEU A 611 3.04 17.88 -27.94
C LEU A 611 2.76 19.36 -28.24
N ARG A 612 2.83 19.77 -29.51
CA ARG A 612 2.51 21.15 -29.94
C ARG A 612 1.04 21.50 -29.78
N SER A 613 0.14 20.51 -29.84
CA SER A 613 -1.30 20.71 -29.61
C SER A 613 -1.70 20.69 -28.13
N SER A 614 -0.81 20.21 -27.26
CA SER A 614 -1.06 20.10 -25.82
C SER A 614 -0.90 21.43 -25.09
N SER A 615 -1.74 21.67 -24.09
CA SER A 615 -1.73 22.84 -23.21
C SER A 615 -1.70 22.50 -21.71
N GLY A 616 -1.83 21.21 -21.34
CA GLY A 616 -1.86 20.78 -19.94
C GLY A 616 -0.54 21.01 -19.19
N ASP A 617 -0.65 21.16 -17.86
CA ASP A 617 0.48 21.29 -16.93
C ASP A 617 1.39 20.05 -16.98
N PHE A 618 0.80 18.90 -17.27
CA PHE A 618 1.51 17.67 -17.56
C PHE A 618 1.06 17.09 -18.89
N VAL A 619 1.99 16.44 -19.58
CA VAL A 619 1.74 15.80 -20.87
C VAL A 619 2.24 14.37 -20.82
N ILE A 620 1.43 13.41 -21.26
CA ILE A 620 1.80 12.01 -21.33
C ILE A 620 1.85 11.60 -22.79
N LEU A 621 3.01 11.13 -23.24
CA LEU A 621 3.12 10.35 -24.47
C LEU A 621 2.86 8.88 -24.12
N LEU A 622 1.78 8.32 -24.66
CA LEU A 622 1.37 6.95 -24.42
C LEU A 622 1.36 6.19 -25.74
N ASN A 623 2.11 5.09 -25.81
CA ASN A 623 2.10 4.24 -27.00
C ASN A 623 0.74 3.54 -27.15
N SER A 624 0.31 3.38 -28.41
CA SER A 624 -1.01 2.83 -28.73
C SER A 624 -1.16 1.32 -28.47
N ASP A 625 -0.08 0.64 -28.08
CA ASP A 625 -0.04 -0.79 -27.73
C ASP A 625 0.18 -1.02 -26.22
N THR A 626 -0.29 -0.07 -25.42
CA THR A 626 -0.25 -0.15 -23.96
C THR A 626 -1.62 -0.40 -23.36
N ILE A 627 -1.66 -0.95 -22.16
CA ILE A 627 -2.87 -1.09 -21.34
C ILE A 627 -2.55 -0.44 -19.99
N VAL A 628 -3.15 0.73 -19.75
CA VAL A 628 -3.00 1.43 -18.47
C VAL A 628 -3.89 0.77 -17.41
N THR A 629 -3.44 0.76 -16.15
CA THR A 629 -4.10 0.06 -15.06
C THR A 629 -4.78 1.03 -14.10
N PRO A 630 -5.64 0.57 -13.18
CA PRO A 630 -6.28 1.45 -12.19
C PRO A 630 -5.25 2.32 -11.45
N ASP A 631 -5.64 3.57 -11.17
CA ASP A 631 -4.86 4.56 -10.43
C ASP A 631 -3.51 4.98 -11.06
N TRP A 632 -3.21 4.58 -12.29
CA TRP A 632 -1.89 4.81 -12.89
C TRP A 632 -1.55 6.31 -12.96
N LEU A 633 -2.52 7.16 -13.34
CA LEU A 633 -2.30 8.59 -13.52
C LEU A 633 -2.08 9.29 -12.18
N GLU A 634 -2.87 8.98 -11.16
CA GLU A 634 -2.76 9.54 -9.82
C GLU A 634 -1.40 9.20 -9.18
N ARG A 635 -0.92 7.98 -9.40
CA ARG A 635 0.42 7.54 -8.96
C ARG A 635 1.52 8.27 -9.71
N MET A 636 1.36 8.44 -11.02
CA MET A 636 2.29 9.22 -11.83
C MET A 636 2.36 10.67 -11.34
N LEU A 637 1.23 11.32 -11.12
CA LEU A 637 1.15 12.70 -10.59
C LEU A 637 1.72 12.81 -9.17
N ARG A 638 1.53 11.81 -8.31
CA ARG A 638 2.10 11.79 -6.95
C ARG A 638 3.62 11.99 -6.99
N CYS A 639 4.31 11.32 -7.91
CA CYS A 639 5.75 11.48 -8.12
C CYS A 639 6.16 12.95 -8.29
N PHE A 640 5.43 13.68 -9.13
CA PHE A 640 5.68 15.09 -9.42
C PHE A 640 5.31 16.03 -8.26
N ARG A 641 4.26 15.73 -7.49
CA ARG A 641 3.86 16.52 -6.31
C ARG A 641 4.88 16.41 -5.19
N GLU A 642 5.32 15.19 -4.90
CA GLU A 642 6.30 14.91 -3.84
C GLU A 642 7.69 15.40 -4.22
N ASN A 643 7.96 15.52 -5.52
CA ASN A 643 9.27 15.87 -6.05
C ASN A 643 9.21 16.97 -7.12
N PRO A 644 9.23 18.25 -6.74
CA PRO A 644 9.15 19.37 -7.69
C PRO A 644 10.27 19.42 -8.73
N LYS A 645 11.42 18.75 -8.48
CA LYS A 645 12.55 18.67 -9.41
C LYS A 645 12.39 17.59 -10.49
N VAL A 646 11.38 16.73 -10.39
CA VAL A 646 11.11 15.73 -11.42
C VAL A 646 10.51 16.44 -12.62
N GLY A 647 11.23 16.36 -13.74
CA GLY A 647 10.82 16.94 -15.02
C GLY A 647 10.15 15.93 -15.94
N ALA A 648 10.47 14.64 -15.79
CA ALA A 648 9.76 13.56 -16.46
C ALA A 648 9.73 12.27 -15.64
N ALA A 649 8.69 11.47 -15.85
CA ALA A 649 8.50 10.20 -15.17
C ALA A 649 7.83 9.14 -16.04
N GLY A 650 8.07 7.85 -15.74
CA GLY A 650 7.48 6.70 -16.43
C GLY A 650 7.12 5.56 -15.45
N PRO A 651 6.09 4.75 -15.72
CA PRO A 651 5.70 3.64 -14.85
C PRO A 651 6.58 2.39 -15.07
N LEU A 652 6.44 1.37 -14.23
CA LEU A 652 6.99 0.04 -14.49
C LEU A 652 6.16 -0.69 -15.58
N SER A 653 6.74 -1.71 -16.20
CA SER A 653 6.07 -2.50 -17.25
C SER A 653 6.60 -3.94 -17.31
N ASN A 654 5.93 -4.81 -18.07
CA ASN A 654 6.47 -6.12 -18.43
C ASN A 654 7.71 -5.99 -19.33
N THR A 655 7.69 -5.08 -20.31
CA THR A 655 8.78 -4.97 -21.30
C THR A 655 9.04 -3.52 -21.68
N ALA A 656 9.89 -2.87 -20.87
CA ALA A 656 10.24 -1.45 -20.99
C ALA A 656 11.72 -1.20 -20.64
N SER A 657 12.62 -2.05 -21.14
CA SER A 657 14.06 -1.96 -20.88
C SER A 657 14.37 -1.94 -19.36
N TRP A 658 14.94 -0.84 -18.85
CA TRP A 658 15.23 -0.68 -17.42
C TRP A 658 14.01 -0.37 -16.54
N GLN A 659 12.80 -0.30 -17.11
CA GLN A 659 11.53 -0.25 -16.37
C GLN A 659 10.84 -1.63 -16.35
N SER A 660 11.44 -2.67 -16.95
CA SER A 660 10.91 -4.03 -16.93
C SER A 660 10.93 -4.63 -15.53
N VAL A 661 9.84 -5.33 -15.19
CA VAL A 661 9.68 -6.15 -13.99
C VAL A 661 8.98 -7.48 -14.33
N PRO A 662 9.28 -8.58 -13.60
CA PRO A 662 10.34 -8.69 -12.59
C PRO A 662 11.75 -8.80 -13.18
N HIS A 663 11.91 -9.28 -14.42
CA HIS A 663 13.21 -9.51 -15.04
C HIS A 663 13.56 -8.44 -16.07
N ILE A 664 14.84 -8.12 -16.20
CA ILE A 664 15.35 -7.16 -17.19
C ILE A 664 15.83 -7.88 -18.45
N PHE A 665 16.56 -8.98 -18.28
CA PHE A 665 17.22 -9.72 -19.35
C PHE A 665 16.82 -11.19 -19.36
N GLU A 666 16.83 -11.79 -20.54
CA GLU A 666 16.83 -13.25 -20.72
C GLU A 666 18.26 -13.81 -20.56
N ASP A 667 18.40 -15.14 -20.44
CA ASP A 667 19.69 -15.82 -20.30
C ASP A 667 20.68 -15.52 -21.45
N GLY A 668 20.17 -15.09 -22.61
CA GLY A 668 20.96 -14.67 -23.78
C GLY A 668 21.37 -13.19 -23.80
N GLY A 669 20.96 -12.40 -22.80
CA GLY A 669 21.28 -10.97 -22.69
C GLY A 669 20.38 -10.02 -23.48
N ASP A 670 19.35 -10.52 -24.18
CA ASP A 670 18.29 -9.68 -24.76
C ASP A 670 17.29 -9.25 -23.66
N TRP A 671 16.47 -8.23 -23.94
CA TRP A 671 15.44 -7.78 -23.00
C TRP A 671 14.37 -8.85 -22.78
N HIS A 672 13.94 -9.00 -21.53
CA HIS A 672 12.96 -10.00 -21.15
C HIS A 672 11.52 -9.54 -21.44
N ASP A 673 10.70 -10.41 -22.01
CA ASP A 673 9.30 -10.10 -22.38
C ASP A 673 8.32 -10.10 -21.19
N ASN A 674 8.72 -10.74 -20.08
CA ASN A 674 7.95 -10.91 -18.82
C ASN A 674 6.47 -11.23 -19.06
N PRO A 675 6.15 -12.40 -19.65
CA PRO A 675 4.77 -12.83 -19.76
C PRO A 675 4.14 -12.92 -18.37
N LEU A 676 2.86 -12.55 -18.27
CA LEU A 676 2.12 -12.70 -17.02
C LEU A 676 2.00 -14.20 -16.66
N PRO A 677 2.14 -14.57 -15.38
CA PRO A 677 1.93 -15.94 -14.93
C PRO A 677 0.51 -16.42 -15.24
N GLU A 678 0.33 -17.75 -15.29
CA GLU A 678 -0.98 -18.35 -15.51
C GLU A 678 -2.00 -17.90 -14.46
N GLY A 679 -3.18 -17.46 -14.90
CA GLY A 679 -4.25 -16.95 -14.03
C GLY A 679 -4.03 -15.55 -13.47
N VAL A 680 -2.92 -14.88 -13.77
CA VAL A 680 -2.63 -13.51 -13.33
C VAL A 680 -3.07 -12.51 -14.40
N THR A 681 -3.98 -11.61 -14.04
CA THR A 681 -4.40 -10.50 -14.92
C THR A 681 -3.44 -9.31 -14.82
N ILE A 682 -3.53 -8.38 -15.79
CA ILE A 682 -2.77 -7.11 -15.77
C ILE A 682 -3.05 -6.31 -14.49
N ASP A 683 -4.31 -6.25 -14.05
CA ASP A 683 -4.70 -5.52 -12.83
C ASP A 683 -4.18 -6.22 -11.56
N ASN A 684 -4.09 -7.56 -11.55
CA ASN A 684 -3.43 -8.28 -10.46
C ASN A 684 -1.94 -7.93 -10.39
N MET A 685 -1.25 -7.90 -11.53
CA MET A 685 0.16 -7.50 -11.57
C MET A 685 0.35 -6.06 -11.08
N ALA A 686 -0.49 -5.12 -11.53
CA ALA A 686 -0.44 -3.74 -11.07
C ALA A 686 -0.68 -3.61 -9.56
N THR A 687 -1.63 -4.39 -9.02
CA THR A 687 -1.90 -4.44 -7.57
C THR A 687 -0.67 -4.94 -6.80
N GLN A 688 -0.02 -6.02 -7.28
CA GLN A 688 1.19 -6.54 -6.66
C GLN A 688 2.35 -5.53 -6.74
N VAL A 689 2.53 -4.85 -7.87
CA VAL A 689 3.51 -3.77 -8.02
C VAL A 689 3.24 -2.67 -6.99
N ALA A 690 2.00 -2.22 -6.86
CA ALA A 690 1.63 -1.17 -5.90
C ALA A 690 1.86 -1.59 -4.43
N ILE A 691 1.54 -2.83 -4.06
CA ILE A 691 1.71 -3.36 -2.69
C ILE A 691 3.19 -3.53 -2.35
N LEU A 692 3.96 -4.09 -3.28
CA LEU A 692 5.37 -4.40 -3.08
C LEU A 692 6.27 -3.20 -3.34
N SER A 693 5.75 -2.08 -3.85
CA SER A 693 6.54 -0.89 -4.06
C SER A 693 6.94 -0.22 -2.75
N ALA A 694 8.09 0.46 -2.76
CA ALA A 694 8.45 1.38 -1.68
C ALA A 694 7.86 2.79 -1.88
N CYS A 695 7.16 3.03 -3.00
CA CYS A 695 6.56 4.31 -3.40
C CYS A 695 7.58 5.47 -3.39
N GLN A 696 8.82 5.22 -3.84
CA GLN A 696 9.94 6.17 -3.70
C GLN A 696 10.21 7.01 -4.94
N CYS A 697 9.61 6.66 -6.08
CA CYS A 697 9.85 7.32 -7.36
C CYS A 697 11.36 7.38 -7.72
N PRO A 698 12.07 6.23 -7.80
CA PRO A 698 13.51 6.14 -7.99
C PRO A 698 14.04 7.02 -9.12
N ARG A 699 15.16 7.72 -8.86
CA ARG A 699 15.77 8.59 -9.87
C ARG A 699 16.58 7.80 -10.88
N VAL A 700 16.37 8.11 -12.14
CA VAL A 700 16.97 7.39 -13.26
C VAL A 700 17.64 8.33 -14.24
N GLY A 701 18.55 7.79 -15.05
CA GLY A 701 19.24 8.54 -16.09
C GLY A 701 18.49 8.57 -17.43
N PHE A 702 17.59 7.62 -17.63
CA PHE A 702 16.83 7.38 -18.86
C PHE A 702 15.45 6.78 -18.51
N LEU A 703 14.47 7.08 -19.34
CA LEU A 703 13.10 6.55 -19.28
C LEU A 703 12.73 6.01 -20.66
N ASN A 704 12.02 4.88 -20.69
CA ASN A 704 11.50 4.28 -21.91
C ASN A 704 10.28 5.05 -22.42
N GLY A 705 10.19 5.24 -23.74
CA GLY A 705 9.17 6.06 -24.38
C GLY A 705 7.74 5.48 -24.41
N PHE A 706 7.51 4.23 -23.97
CA PHE A 706 6.19 3.59 -24.04
C PHE A 706 5.08 4.33 -23.27
N CYS A 707 5.47 4.95 -22.15
CA CYS A 707 4.60 5.79 -21.32
C CYS A 707 5.49 6.83 -20.63
N TYR A 708 5.46 8.07 -21.13
CA TYR A 708 6.40 9.12 -20.78
C TYR A 708 5.65 10.39 -20.39
N MET A 709 5.60 10.68 -19.08
CA MET A 709 4.98 11.88 -18.54
C MET A 709 6.00 13.00 -18.41
N ILE A 710 5.67 14.18 -18.91
CA ILE A 710 6.53 15.36 -18.96
C ILE A 710 5.83 16.49 -18.21
N ARG A 711 6.58 17.15 -17.32
CA ARG A 711 6.18 18.41 -16.71
C ARG A 711 6.31 19.54 -17.74
N ARG A 712 5.28 20.37 -17.90
CA ARG A 712 5.26 21.48 -18.88
C ARG A 712 6.49 22.38 -18.76
N GLU A 713 6.87 22.77 -17.55
CA GLU A 713 8.02 23.65 -17.32
C GLU A 713 9.34 23.04 -17.84
N THR A 714 9.49 21.72 -17.75
CA THR A 714 10.65 21.02 -18.32
C THR A 714 10.63 21.10 -19.84
N MET A 715 9.48 20.84 -20.46
CA MET A 715 9.34 20.92 -21.91
C MET A 715 9.56 22.34 -22.44
N ASP A 716 9.07 23.37 -21.73
CA ASP A 716 9.24 24.77 -22.10
C ASP A 716 10.72 25.21 -22.02
N GLU A 717 11.48 24.65 -21.07
CA GLU A 717 12.90 24.95 -20.90
C GLU A 717 13.79 24.20 -21.90
N VAL A 718 13.59 22.89 -22.09
CA VAL A 718 14.48 22.07 -22.92
C VAL A 718 14.01 21.87 -24.35
N GLY A 719 12.76 22.21 -24.65
CA GLY A 719 12.08 21.97 -25.93
C GLY A 719 11.58 20.52 -26.10
N ILE A 720 10.76 20.31 -27.12
CA ILE A 720 10.19 19.00 -27.51
C ILE A 720 11.25 18.04 -28.09
N PHE A 721 10.84 16.90 -28.67
CA PHE A 721 11.79 15.93 -29.24
C PHE A 721 12.53 16.48 -30.47
N ASP A 722 13.80 16.09 -30.65
CA ASP A 722 14.62 16.51 -31.79
C ASP A 722 14.30 15.69 -33.05
N GLU A 723 13.35 16.19 -33.84
CA GLU A 723 12.95 15.61 -35.13
C GLU A 723 14.07 15.60 -36.17
N VAL A 724 15.06 16.49 -36.06
CA VAL A 724 16.14 16.59 -37.07
C VAL A 724 17.08 15.40 -36.92
N THR A 725 17.47 15.10 -35.69
CA THR A 725 18.41 14.00 -35.40
C THR A 725 17.69 12.66 -35.28
N PHE A 726 16.52 12.62 -34.65
CA PHE A 726 15.81 11.37 -34.28
C PHE A 726 14.47 11.21 -35.00
N GLY A 727 14.17 11.96 -36.06
CA GLY A 727 12.86 11.91 -36.75
C GLY A 727 12.47 10.55 -37.36
N ARG A 728 13.40 9.59 -37.46
CA ARG A 728 13.11 8.21 -37.89
C ARG A 728 12.69 7.29 -36.74
N GLY A 729 12.59 7.81 -35.52
CA GLY A 729 12.32 7.09 -34.28
C GLY A 729 13.56 6.45 -33.66
N PHE A 730 13.42 6.01 -32.41
CA PHE A 730 14.45 5.50 -31.51
C PHE A 730 15.46 6.59 -31.10
N GLY A 731 15.55 6.87 -29.80
CA GLY A 731 16.54 7.77 -29.19
C GLY A 731 16.04 9.18 -28.92
N GLU A 732 14.83 9.54 -29.36
CA GLU A 732 14.19 10.82 -29.07
C GLU A 732 13.95 11.05 -27.57
N GLU A 733 13.52 10.01 -26.86
CA GLU A 733 13.27 10.01 -25.43
C GLU A 733 14.57 10.03 -24.62
N ASP A 734 15.62 9.38 -25.14
CA ASP A 734 16.95 9.38 -24.55
C ASP A 734 17.62 10.76 -24.69
N ASP A 735 17.49 11.40 -25.85
CA ASP A 735 17.91 12.79 -26.08
C ASP A 735 17.19 13.76 -25.15
N PHE A 736 15.86 13.65 -25.04
CA PHE A 736 15.08 14.47 -24.13
C PHE A 736 15.52 14.27 -22.67
N SER A 737 15.70 13.01 -22.26
CA SER A 737 16.19 12.64 -20.92
C SER A 737 17.55 13.28 -20.60
N LEU A 738 18.49 13.27 -21.56
CA LEU A 738 19.80 13.90 -21.40
C LEU A 738 19.73 15.43 -21.39
N ARG A 739 18.86 16.05 -22.20
CA ARG A 739 18.64 17.50 -22.18
C ARG A 739 18.02 17.97 -20.87
N ALA A 740 16.96 17.31 -20.41
CA ALA A 740 16.32 17.59 -19.12
C ALA A 740 17.33 17.52 -17.97
N ARG A 741 18.14 16.46 -17.91
CA ARG A 741 19.19 16.32 -16.90
C ARG A 741 20.26 17.40 -16.97
N ARG A 742 20.69 17.82 -18.17
CA ARG A 742 21.63 18.93 -18.34
C ARG A 742 21.07 20.27 -17.86
N ALA A 743 19.76 20.48 -17.98
CA ALA A 743 19.07 21.65 -17.44
C ALA A 743 18.84 21.57 -15.91
N GLY A 744 19.19 20.45 -15.27
CA GLY A 744 19.07 20.26 -13.83
C GLY A 744 17.76 19.61 -13.37
N TRP A 745 16.92 19.16 -14.31
CA TRP A 745 15.74 18.35 -14.02
C TRP A 745 16.12 16.90 -13.71
N GLU A 746 15.35 16.27 -12.84
CA GLU A 746 15.48 14.86 -12.49
C GLU A 746 14.46 14.03 -13.28
N LEU A 747 14.81 12.78 -13.56
CA LEU A 747 13.89 11.78 -14.14
C LEU A 747 13.58 10.73 -13.10
N ALA A 748 12.36 10.22 -13.08
CA ALA A 748 11.93 9.24 -12.08
C ALA A 748 11.12 8.09 -12.67
N VAL A 749 11.35 6.88 -12.20
CA VAL A 749 10.42 5.76 -12.43
C VAL A 749 9.40 5.77 -11.31
N VAL A 750 8.12 5.64 -11.63
CA VAL A 750 7.02 5.54 -10.66
C VAL A 750 6.87 4.08 -10.28
N ASP A 751 7.53 3.71 -9.18
CA ASP A 751 7.79 2.32 -8.79
C ASP A 751 6.56 1.58 -8.22
N ASP A 752 5.41 2.26 -8.11
CA ASP A 752 4.13 1.69 -7.68
C ASP A 752 3.05 1.77 -8.77
N ALA A 753 3.39 2.24 -9.97
CA ALA A 753 2.52 2.25 -11.14
C ALA A 753 3.01 1.21 -12.16
N TYR A 754 2.06 0.49 -12.78
CA TYR A 754 2.35 -0.51 -13.79
C TYR A 754 1.52 -0.21 -15.04
N VAL A 755 2.14 -0.27 -16.22
CA VAL A 755 1.44 -0.18 -17.50
C VAL A 755 1.91 -1.33 -18.36
N PHE A 756 0.99 -2.17 -18.81
CA PHE A 756 1.32 -3.31 -19.66
C PHE A 756 1.62 -2.84 -21.08
N HIS A 757 2.63 -3.43 -21.72
CA HIS A 757 3.08 -3.08 -23.06
C HIS A 757 3.07 -4.34 -23.94
N ALA A 758 2.20 -4.35 -24.96
CA ALA A 758 1.97 -5.51 -25.82
C ALA A 758 3.05 -5.70 -26.90
N GLN A 759 3.82 -4.66 -27.22
CA GLN A 759 4.87 -4.64 -28.24
C GLN A 759 4.41 -5.12 -29.63
N SER A 760 3.28 -4.60 -30.10
CA SER A 760 2.71 -5.08 -31.35
C SER A 760 3.41 -4.48 -32.58
N ARG A 761 4.28 -5.29 -33.19
CA ARG A 761 4.63 -5.33 -34.63
C ARG A 761 4.95 -4.02 -35.37
N SER A 762 5.64 -3.06 -34.80
CA SER A 762 5.97 -1.83 -35.56
C SER A 762 7.28 -1.87 -36.38
N TYR A 763 8.19 -2.85 -36.18
CA TYR A 763 9.38 -3.03 -37.03
C TYR A 763 9.80 -4.50 -37.13
N THR A 764 10.35 -4.94 -38.27
CA THR A 764 11.08 -6.22 -38.32
C THR A 764 12.26 -6.16 -37.35
N SER A 765 12.62 -7.29 -36.73
CA SER A 765 13.75 -7.38 -35.79
C SER A 765 15.04 -6.78 -36.36
N GLU A 766 15.30 -6.99 -37.65
CA GLU A 766 16.44 -6.42 -38.38
C GLU A 766 16.37 -4.89 -38.54
N ARG A 767 15.19 -4.33 -38.87
CA ARG A 767 15.01 -2.89 -39.05
C ARG A 767 15.12 -2.14 -37.72
N ARG A 768 14.58 -2.73 -36.64
CA ARG A 768 14.73 -2.21 -35.27
C ARG A 768 16.20 -2.14 -34.86
N LEU A 769 16.95 -3.25 -35.00
CA LEU A 769 18.38 -3.30 -34.67
C LEU A 769 19.20 -2.23 -35.43
N LYS A 770 18.90 -2.04 -36.72
CA LYS A 770 19.56 -1.02 -37.55
C LYS A 770 19.26 0.40 -37.07
N LEU A 771 18.00 0.70 -36.75
CA LEU A 771 17.60 2.01 -36.24
C LEU A 771 18.22 2.28 -34.86
N THR A 772 18.15 1.32 -33.94
CA THR A 772 18.75 1.44 -32.59
C THR A 772 20.25 1.72 -32.68
N LYS A 773 20.98 1.04 -33.57
CA LYS A 773 22.42 1.30 -33.76
C LYS A 773 22.69 2.72 -34.27
N LEU A 774 21.96 3.17 -35.29
CA LEU A 774 22.12 4.51 -35.86
C LEU A 774 21.78 5.60 -34.83
N SER A 775 20.70 5.40 -34.06
CA SER A 775 20.29 6.31 -32.99
C SER A 775 21.31 6.35 -31.86
N GLY A 776 21.91 5.21 -31.48
CA GLY A 776 22.99 5.18 -30.49
C GLY A 776 24.23 5.96 -30.92
N GLU A 777 24.62 5.85 -32.19
CA GLU A 777 25.71 6.65 -32.78
C GLU A 777 25.36 8.14 -32.79
N ALA A 778 24.12 8.50 -33.16
CA ALA A 778 23.65 9.89 -33.15
C ALA A 778 23.62 10.49 -31.75
N LEU A 779 23.12 9.75 -30.76
CA LEU A 779 23.08 10.14 -29.35
C LEU A 779 24.51 10.36 -28.80
N SER A 780 25.42 9.44 -29.10
CA SER A 780 26.84 9.55 -28.74
C SER A 780 27.50 10.79 -29.36
N ASN A 781 27.26 11.05 -30.64
CA ASN A 781 27.78 12.23 -31.33
C ASN A 781 27.23 13.54 -30.75
N LYS A 782 25.96 13.56 -30.33
CA LYS A 782 25.29 14.76 -29.82
C LYS A 782 25.63 15.06 -28.35
N HIS A 783 25.68 14.04 -27.49
CA HIS A 783 25.83 14.23 -26.05
C HIS A 783 27.20 13.83 -25.49
N GLY A 784 27.95 12.99 -26.22
CA GLY A 784 29.18 12.37 -25.74
C GLY A 784 28.91 11.16 -24.83
N ASN A 785 29.77 10.15 -24.95
CA ASN A 785 29.68 8.91 -24.18
C ASN A 785 29.67 9.07 -22.65
N PRO A 786 30.43 10.00 -22.02
CA PRO A 786 30.46 10.08 -20.55
C PRO A 786 29.09 10.32 -19.91
N LEU A 787 28.27 11.21 -20.48
CA LEU A 787 26.93 11.52 -19.97
C LEU A 787 25.93 10.39 -20.19
N ILE A 788 26.06 9.67 -21.31
CA ILE A 788 25.26 8.47 -21.59
C ILE A 788 25.60 7.38 -20.58
N MET A 789 26.89 7.08 -20.39
CA MET A 789 27.34 6.07 -19.42
C MET A 789 26.93 6.43 -18.00
N GLU A 790 26.98 7.71 -17.63
CA GLU A 790 26.45 8.17 -16.34
C GLU A 790 24.95 7.89 -16.22
N GLY A 791 24.17 8.17 -17.28
CA GLY A 791 22.74 7.89 -17.30
C GLY A 791 22.41 6.40 -17.19
N ILE A 792 23.11 5.55 -17.94
CA ILE A 792 22.94 4.09 -17.88
C ILE A 792 23.24 3.60 -16.48
N HIS A 793 24.34 4.06 -15.87
CA HIS A 793 24.71 3.65 -14.52
C HIS A 793 23.67 4.08 -13.48
N LEU A 794 23.11 5.29 -13.58
CA LEU A 794 22.03 5.76 -12.69
C LEU A 794 20.78 4.88 -12.75
N THR A 795 20.44 4.39 -13.95
CA THR A 795 19.24 3.57 -14.15
C THR A 795 19.49 2.10 -13.80
N HIS A 796 20.59 1.53 -14.30
CA HIS A 796 20.93 0.12 -14.13
C HIS A 796 21.21 -0.24 -12.67
N GLN A 797 21.96 0.60 -11.96
CA GLN A 797 22.41 0.33 -10.58
C GLN A 797 21.48 0.96 -9.53
N ASN A 798 20.21 1.18 -9.87
CA ASN A 798 19.27 1.76 -8.92
C ASN A 798 18.81 0.70 -7.90
N PRO A 799 19.17 0.82 -6.60
CA PRO A 799 18.88 -0.20 -5.60
C PRO A 799 17.40 -0.35 -5.30
N VAL A 800 16.60 0.72 -5.45
CA VAL A 800 15.15 0.68 -5.26
C VAL A 800 14.50 -0.17 -6.36
N LEU A 801 14.90 0.03 -7.63
CA LEU A 801 14.39 -0.78 -8.73
C LEU A 801 14.85 -2.25 -8.61
N ALA A 802 16.10 -2.49 -8.21
CA ALA A 802 16.60 -3.83 -7.95
C ALA A 802 15.81 -4.54 -6.83
N ALA A 803 15.53 -3.85 -5.72
CA ALA A 803 14.73 -4.39 -4.62
C ALA A 803 13.27 -4.67 -5.02
N THR A 804 12.65 -3.77 -5.79
CA THR A 804 11.29 -3.97 -6.30
C THR A 804 11.20 -5.19 -7.22
N ARG A 805 12.18 -5.36 -8.13
CA ARG A 805 12.27 -6.56 -8.98
C ARG A 805 12.46 -7.84 -8.19
N ALA A 806 13.38 -7.82 -7.22
CA ALA A 806 13.67 -8.99 -6.40
C ALA A 806 12.41 -9.45 -5.65
N ARG A 807 11.63 -8.52 -5.08
CA ARG A 807 10.34 -8.81 -4.43
C ARG A 807 9.30 -9.35 -5.41
N LEU A 808 9.14 -8.72 -6.58
CA LEU A 808 8.20 -9.18 -7.61
C LEU A 808 8.57 -10.55 -8.17
N SER A 809 9.85 -10.92 -8.19
CA SER A 809 10.28 -12.26 -8.66
C SER A 809 9.81 -13.40 -7.74
N SER A 810 9.58 -13.11 -6.45
CA SER A 810 9.18 -14.12 -5.45
C SER A 810 7.72 -14.01 -5.01
N CYS A 811 7.00 -12.95 -5.43
CA CYS A 811 5.67 -12.65 -4.90
C CYS A 811 4.65 -13.76 -5.14
N TRP A 812 4.65 -14.36 -6.33
CA TRP A 812 3.70 -15.43 -6.67
C TRP A 812 3.98 -16.71 -5.88
N ALA A 813 5.25 -17.04 -5.66
CA ALA A 813 5.63 -18.18 -4.82
C ALA A 813 5.17 -17.96 -3.36
N LEU A 814 5.39 -16.76 -2.82
CA LEU A 814 4.93 -16.38 -1.48
C LEU A 814 3.42 -16.41 -1.36
N GLN A 815 2.70 -15.93 -2.37
CA GLN A 815 1.24 -15.97 -2.40
C GLN A 815 0.70 -17.41 -2.40
N ASN A 816 1.32 -18.31 -3.17
CA ASN A 816 0.98 -19.73 -3.15
C ASN A 816 1.24 -20.36 -1.79
N THR A 817 2.37 -20.03 -1.13
CA THR A 817 2.66 -20.48 0.23
C THR A 817 1.59 -19.97 1.22
N ARG A 818 1.19 -18.70 1.13
CA ARG A 818 0.12 -18.14 1.98
C ARG A 818 -1.19 -18.89 1.80
N LEU A 819 -1.61 -19.11 0.56
CA LEU A 819 -2.85 -19.83 0.26
C LEU A 819 -2.82 -21.28 0.78
N ALA A 820 -1.71 -21.99 0.60
CA ALA A 820 -1.55 -23.35 1.11
C ALA A 820 -1.59 -23.41 2.64
N VAL A 821 -0.97 -22.43 3.33
CA VAL A 821 -1.03 -22.32 4.79
C VAL A 821 -2.44 -22.00 5.26
N MET A 822 -3.12 -21.05 4.61
CA MET A 822 -4.50 -20.69 4.94
C MET A 822 -5.41 -21.91 4.83
N GLU A 823 -5.34 -22.65 3.72
CA GLU A 823 -6.16 -23.85 3.51
C GLU A 823 -5.99 -24.90 4.63
N GLN A 824 -4.79 -25.02 5.20
CA GLN A 824 -4.48 -26.03 6.20
C GLN A 824 -4.66 -25.56 7.65
N TYR A 825 -4.39 -24.29 7.95
CA TYR A 825 -4.24 -23.79 9.32
C TYR A 825 -5.12 -22.58 9.65
N GLU A 826 -6.01 -22.15 8.76
CA GLU A 826 -6.94 -21.05 9.03
C GLU A 826 -7.75 -21.30 10.32
N GLY A 827 -7.84 -20.25 11.15
CA GLY A 827 -8.55 -20.27 12.42
C GLY A 827 -7.79 -20.92 13.58
N LYS A 828 -6.61 -21.51 13.36
CA LYS A 828 -5.74 -21.98 14.46
C LYS A 828 -5.27 -20.81 15.31
N ARG A 829 -5.20 -21.00 16.63
CA ARG A 829 -4.70 -19.98 17.56
C ARG A 829 -3.30 -20.31 18.05
N VAL A 830 -2.35 -19.42 17.79
CA VAL A 830 -0.95 -19.60 18.16
C VAL A 830 -0.50 -18.44 19.05
N LEU A 831 0.05 -18.76 20.22
CA LEU A 831 0.66 -17.76 21.10
C LEU A 831 2.16 -17.71 20.86
N LEU A 832 2.72 -16.51 20.73
CA LEU A 832 4.16 -16.28 20.63
C LEU A 832 4.66 -15.52 21.86
N ALA A 833 5.39 -16.21 22.74
CA ALA A 833 5.89 -15.63 23.98
C ALA A 833 7.25 -14.95 23.80
N LEU A 834 7.33 -13.70 24.24
CA LEU A 834 8.51 -12.82 24.12
C LEU A 834 8.85 -12.23 25.49
N THR A 835 10.13 -11.92 25.74
CA THR A 835 10.57 -11.26 26.98
C THR A 835 11.11 -9.85 26.71
N GLY A 836 11.26 -9.04 27.76
CA GLY A 836 11.80 -7.68 27.62
C GLY A 836 13.16 -7.56 26.92
N SER A 837 14.02 -8.59 26.95
CA SER A 837 15.29 -8.60 26.18
C SER A 837 15.07 -8.81 24.68
N ASP A 838 13.95 -9.43 24.31
CA ASP A 838 13.56 -9.72 22.93
C ASP A 838 12.85 -8.51 22.28
N LEU A 839 12.48 -7.50 23.07
CA LEU A 839 11.80 -6.28 22.62
C LEU A 839 12.78 -5.26 22.03
N HIS A 840 13.23 -5.53 20.80
CA HIS A 840 14.05 -4.61 20.02
C HIS A 840 13.64 -4.66 18.53
N PRO A 841 13.90 -3.60 17.74
CA PRO A 841 13.37 -3.50 16.37
C PRO A 841 13.94 -4.52 15.40
N ALA A 842 15.10 -5.09 15.72
CA ALA A 842 15.73 -6.13 14.91
C ALA A 842 15.18 -7.56 15.15
N ASN A 843 14.21 -7.75 16.06
CA ASN A 843 13.71 -9.09 16.39
C ASN A 843 12.78 -9.60 15.27
N PRO A 844 13.08 -10.75 14.63
CA PRO A 844 12.28 -11.29 13.54
C PRO A 844 10.90 -11.83 13.98
N SER A 845 10.69 -12.12 15.27
CA SER A 845 9.45 -12.67 15.82
C SER A 845 8.23 -11.78 15.58
N PHE A 846 8.41 -10.47 15.46
CA PHE A 846 7.32 -9.55 15.10
C PHE A 846 6.83 -9.78 13.66
N ALA A 847 7.76 -9.97 12.72
CA ALA A 847 7.44 -10.26 11.33
C ALA A 847 6.81 -11.66 11.19
N LEU A 848 7.28 -12.64 11.97
CA LEU A 848 6.69 -13.97 12.04
C LEU A 848 5.22 -13.92 12.49
N ALA A 849 4.95 -13.22 13.59
CA ALA A 849 3.59 -13.13 14.14
C ALA A 849 2.64 -12.46 13.15
N GLN A 850 3.09 -11.40 12.49
CA GLN A 850 2.31 -10.75 11.44
C GLN A 850 2.05 -11.67 10.25
N ALA A 851 3.06 -12.40 9.78
CA ALA A 851 2.91 -13.34 8.66
C ALA A 851 1.89 -14.45 8.99
N LEU A 852 1.90 -14.97 10.22
CA LEU A 852 0.89 -15.92 10.70
C LEU A 852 -0.52 -15.32 10.62
N THR A 853 -0.71 -14.08 11.10
CA THR A 853 -2.00 -13.38 11.02
C THR A 853 -2.46 -13.17 9.57
N GLU A 854 -1.55 -12.76 8.67
CA GLU A 854 -1.83 -12.60 7.23
C GLU A 854 -2.19 -13.92 6.54
N MET A 855 -1.77 -15.05 7.11
CA MET A 855 -2.08 -16.42 6.67
C MET A 855 -3.31 -17.02 7.36
N GLY A 856 -4.14 -16.21 8.02
CA GLY A 856 -5.41 -16.66 8.61
C GLY A 856 -5.30 -17.35 9.98
N VAL A 857 -4.13 -17.34 10.61
CA VAL A 857 -3.93 -17.85 11.98
C VAL A 857 -4.26 -16.74 13.00
N ASP A 858 -4.98 -17.05 14.08
CA ASP A 858 -5.12 -16.16 15.24
C ASP A 858 -3.81 -16.15 16.05
N ALA A 859 -2.79 -15.49 15.48
CA ALA A 859 -1.49 -15.31 16.11
C ALA A 859 -1.53 -14.14 17.10
N ARG A 860 -0.98 -14.35 18.30
CA ARG A 860 -0.95 -13.32 19.36
C ARG A 860 0.38 -13.29 20.07
N LEU A 861 0.83 -12.10 20.45
CA LEU A 861 2.04 -11.93 21.27
C LEU A 861 1.68 -12.06 22.75
N ALA A 862 2.46 -12.84 23.50
CA ALA A 862 2.34 -12.96 24.95
C ALA A 862 3.52 -12.25 25.63
N LEU A 863 3.22 -11.23 26.43
CA LEU A 863 4.20 -10.36 27.11
C LEU A 863 3.86 -10.14 28.58
N LEU A 864 4.85 -9.77 29.40
CA LEU A 864 4.57 -9.27 30.74
C LEU A 864 4.14 -7.80 30.71
N LYS A 865 3.29 -7.37 31.64
CA LYS A 865 2.91 -5.96 31.78
C LYS A 865 4.10 -5.04 32.06
N SER A 866 5.16 -5.56 32.69
CA SER A 866 6.43 -4.83 32.88
C SER A 866 7.07 -4.40 31.55
N ASP A 867 6.78 -5.13 30.49
CA ASP A 867 7.41 -4.99 29.18
C ASP A 867 6.58 -4.13 28.21
N ALA A 868 5.36 -3.74 28.59
CA ALA A 868 4.45 -2.91 27.78
C ALA A 868 5.08 -1.57 27.37
N ILE A 869 5.78 -0.91 28.30
CA ILE A 869 6.47 0.37 28.01
C ILE A 869 7.57 0.18 26.96
N SER A 870 8.27 -0.96 26.97
CA SER A 870 9.32 -1.25 25.99
C SER A 870 8.71 -1.49 24.61
N LEU A 871 7.57 -2.20 24.53
CA LEU A 871 6.86 -2.42 23.27
C LEU A 871 6.35 -1.10 22.67
N ASP A 872 5.71 -0.24 23.47
CA ASP A 872 5.19 1.06 23.01
C ASP A 872 6.30 1.95 22.43
N ARG A 873 7.50 1.90 23.02
CA ARG A 873 8.67 2.66 22.53
C ARG A 873 9.16 2.20 21.17
N LEU A 874 8.98 0.93 20.81
CA LEU A 874 9.40 0.43 19.50
C LEU A 874 8.56 1.03 18.37
N ALA A 875 7.40 1.62 18.70
CA ALA A 875 6.44 2.21 17.77
C ALA A 875 6.02 1.24 16.65
N LEU A 876 6.13 -0.07 16.91
CA LEU A 876 5.80 -1.10 15.94
C LEU A 876 4.32 -1.03 15.60
N GLN A 877 4.01 -0.77 14.33
CA GLN A 877 2.66 -0.93 13.80
C GLN A 877 2.44 -2.42 13.52
N LEU A 878 2.10 -3.16 14.57
CA LEU A 878 1.68 -4.56 14.44
C LEU A 878 0.16 -4.59 14.36
N ASP A 879 -0.37 -5.29 13.36
CA ASP A 879 -1.79 -5.70 13.34
C ASP A 879 -1.98 -7.01 14.12
N VAL A 880 -1.03 -7.36 14.99
CA VAL A 880 -1.04 -8.57 15.82
C VAL A 880 -1.52 -8.23 17.22
N PRO A 881 -2.56 -8.91 17.74
CA PRO A 881 -3.02 -8.73 19.12
C PRO A 881 -1.92 -9.07 20.15
N VAL A 882 -1.88 -8.31 21.24
CA VAL A 882 -0.94 -8.52 22.36
C VAL A 882 -1.71 -8.85 23.63
N GLU A 883 -1.32 -9.95 24.28
CA GLU A 883 -1.81 -10.37 25.59
C GLU A 883 -0.77 -10.06 26.67
N PHE A 884 -1.17 -9.25 27.65
CA PHE A 884 -0.31 -8.85 28.76
C PHE A 884 -0.62 -9.62 30.04
N PHE A 885 0.42 -10.15 30.68
CA PHE A 885 0.34 -10.94 31.91
C PHE A 885 1.09 -10.25 33.07
N GLU A 886 0.60 -10.39 34.30
CA GLU A 886 1.34 -9.92 35.50
C GLU A 886 2.55 -10.82 35.81
N SER A 887 2.43 -12.12 35.50
CA SER A 887 3.49 -13.12 35.64
C SER A 887 3.32 -14.22 34.60
N TRP A 888 4.43 -14.89 34.25
CA TRP A 888 4.43 -16.00 33.29
C TRP A 888 3.56 -17.18 33.73
N SER A 889 3.29 -17.36 35.03
CA SER A 889 2.38 -18.41 35.52
C SER A 889 0.93 -18.19 35.08
N MET A 890 0.51 -16.95 34.80
CA MET A 890 -0.85 -16.62 34.34
C MET A 890 -1.10 -17.01 32.88
N LEU A 891 -0.03 -17.17 32.09
CA LEU A 891 -0.12 -17.62 30.69
C LEU A 891 -0.86 -18.97 30.57
N ALA A 892 -0.79 -19.82 31.60
CA ALA A 892 -1.48 -21.12 31.64
C ALA A 892 -2.99 -21.03 31.38
N GLN A 893 -3.64 -19.90 31.69
CA GLN A 893 -5.06 -19.69 31.39
C GLN A 893 -5.29 -19.49 29.89
N SER A 894 -4.48 -18.66 29.23
CA SER A 894 -4.57 -18.45 27.77
C SER A 894 -4.20 -19.70 26.98
N LEU A 895 -3.30 -20.55 27.50
CA LEU A 895 -2.92 -21.81 26.85
C LEU A 895 -4.09 -22.81 26.71
N GLN A 896 -5.15 -22.69 27.51
CA GLN A 896 -6.34 -23.55 27.40
C GLN A 896 -7.13 -23.33 26.10
N HIS A 897 -6.93 -22.18 25.46
CA HIS A 897 -7.61 -21.78 24.23
C HIS A 897 -6.66 -21.64 23.05
N ALA A 898 -5.40 -22.02 23.21
CA ALA A 898 -4.41 -22.02 22.14
C ALA A 898 -4.31 -23.41 21.50
N ASP A 899 -4.04 -23.45 20.20
CA ASP A 899 -3.69 -24.68 19.48
C ASP A 899 -2.16 -24.92 19.50
N GLY A 900 -1.34 -23.87 19.64
CA GLY A 900 0.12 -24.01 19.72
C GLY A 900 0.82 -22.86 20.45
N LEU A 901 2.04 -23.11 20.91
CA LEU A 901 2.90 -22.12 21.58
C LEU A 901 4.28 -22.05 20.93
N LEU A 902 4.67 -20.84 20.54
CA LEU A 902 6.01 -20.50 20.07
C LEU A 902 6.76 -19.74 21.18
N LEU A 903 7.99 -20.15 21.48
CA LEU A 903 8.86 -19.53 22.48
C LEU A 903 10.08 -18.91 21.77
N ASP A 904 10.25 -17.60 21.89
CA ASP A 904 11.50 -16.93 21.49
C ASP A 904 12.64 -17.28 22.46
N ALA A 905 13.88 -17.03 22.07
CA ALA A 905 15.10 -17.34 22.81
C ALA A 905 15.09 -16.81 24.25
N GLY A 906 14.60 -15.58 24.49
CA GLY A 906 14.49 -15.05 25.85
C GLY A 906 13.41 -15.75 26.70
N ALA A 907 12.35 -16.25 26.08
CA ALA A 907 11.23 -16.94 26.75
C ALA A 907 11.50 -18.44 26.97
N ASP A 908 12.41 -19.03 26.19
CA ASP A 908 12.67 -20.45 26.05
C ASP A 908 12.91 -21.18 27.38
N ASP A 909 13.66 -20.55 28.29
CA ASP A 909 13.99 -21.09 29.60
C ASP A 909 13.10 -20.56 30.74
N ILE A 910 12.42 -19.43 30.51
CA ILE A 910 11.66 -18.73 31.55
C ILE A 910 10.25 -19.29 31.65
N VAL A 911 9.57 -19.45 30.51
CA VAL A 911 8.16 -19.88 30.47
C VAL A 911 7.99 -21.32 30.98
N PRO A 912 8.79 -22.32 30.56
CA PRO A 912 8.66 -23.69 31.08
C PRO A 912 8.95 -23.81 32.58
N LYS A 913 9.82 -22.95 33.15
CA LYS A 913 10.08 -22.92 34.60
C LYS A 913 8.93 -22.28 35.38
N ALA A 914 8.28 -21.27 34.80
CA ALA A 914 7.16 -20.58 35.41
C ALA A 914 5.85 -21.39 35.37
N ILE A 915 5.72 -22.30 34.39
CA ILE A 915 4.60 -23.24 34.28
C ILE A 915 5.17 -24.66 34.15
N PRO A 916 5.53 -25.33 35.26
CA PRO A 916 6.11 -26.67 35.24
C PRO A 916 5.19 -27.74 34.60
N GLU A 917 3.88 -27.46 34.55
CA GLU A 917 2.85 -28.32 33.96
C GLU A 917 2.72 -28.16 32.44
N LEU A 918 3.57 -27.33 31.79
CA LEU A 918 3.51 -27.09 30.34
C LEU A 918 3.51 -28.39 29.52
N SER A 919 4.27 -29.40 29.96
CA SER A 919 4.34 -30.73 29.33
C SER A 919 3.05 -31.54 29.45
N ASN A 920 2.19 -31.23 30.43
CA ASN A 920 0.96 -31.96 30.70
C ASN A 920 -0.25 -31.41 29.91
N HIS A 921 -0.11 -30.24 29.29
CA HIS A 921 -1.19 -29.59 28.54
C HIS A 921 -1.48 -30.21 27.17
N GLY A 922 -0.61 -31.10 26.66
CA GLY A 922 -0.76 -31.70 25.33
C GLY A 922 -0.65 -30.70 24.17
N LEU A 923 -0.31 -29.44 24.47
CA LEU A 923 -0.14 -28.36 23.50
C LEU A 923 1.21 -28.52 22.78
N PRO A 924 1.27 -28.48 21.45
CA PRO A 924 2.53 -28.46 20.73
C PRO A 924 3.29 -27.15 21.00
N ILE A 925 4.57 -27.28 21.36
CA ILE A 925 5.44 -26.16 21.73
C ILE A 925 6.70 -26.20 20.87
N ILE A 926 7.04 -25.07 20.25
CA ILE A 926 8.30 -24.89 19.52
C ILE A 926 9.13 -23.82 20.19
N LYS A 927 10.42 -24.12 20.36
CA LYS A 927 11.46 -23.18 20.78
C LYS A 927 12.13 -22.61 19.53
N LEU A 928 11.88 -21.34 19.19
CA LEU A 928 12.44 -20.69 17.99
C LEU A 928 13.97 -20.64 18.00
N SER A 929 14.57 -20.63 19.20
CA SER A 929 16.02 -20.69 19.44
C SER A 929 16.68 -21.98 18.93
N VAL A 930 15.94 -23.10 18.93
CA VAL A 930 16.44 -24.46 18.65
C VAL A 930 15.73 -25.10 17.45
N ALA A 931 14.59 -24.55 17.03
CA ALA A 931 13.87 -24.99 15.85
C ALA A 931 14.71 -24.68 14.59
N ASP A 932 14.76 -25.64 13.67
CA ASP A 932 15.42 -25.49 12.37
C ASP A 932 14.56 -24.63 11.43
N LEU A 933 14.20 -23.43 11.88
CA LEU A 933 13.38 -22.48 11.14
C LEU A 933 14.25 -21.63 10.22
N PRO A 934 13.71 -21.24 9.04
CA PRO A 934 14.38 -20.32 8.15
C PRO A 934 14.57 -18.98 8.87
N ILE A 935 15.77 -18.43 8.74
CA ILE A 935 16.05 -17.06 9.15
C ILE A 935 15.14 -16.12 8.33
N HIS A 936 14.64 -15.06 8.95
CA HIS A 936 13.73 -14.12 8.29
C HIS A 936 13.85 -12.70 8.85
N TYR A 937 13.18 -11.75 8.21
CA TYR A 937 13.12 -10.33 8.58
C TYR A 937 11.83 -9.69 8.05
N ASP A 938 11.52 -8.46 8.48
CA ASP A 938 10.36 -7.73 7.95
C ASP A 938 10.63 -7.16 6.54
N THR A 939 10.11 -7.83 5.52
CA THR A 939 10.27 -7.45 4.10
C THR A 939 9.57 -6.14 3.73
N ARG A 940 8.66 -5.62 4.57
CA ARG A 940 7.93 -4.36 4.36
C ARG A 940 8.67 -3.17 4.97
N LEU A 941 9.42 -3.41 6.04
CA LEU A 941 10.16 -2.36 6.75
C LEU A 941 11.59 -2.19 6.20
N TYR A 942 12.26 -3.25 5.77
CA TYR A 942 13.65 -3.16 5.32
C TYR A 942 13.72 -3.19 3.79
N THR A 943 13.76 -2.00 3.20
CA THR A 943 13.84 -1.77 1.75
C THR A 943 14.70 -0.53 1.50
N PRO A 944 15.49 -0.45 0.40
CA PRO A 944 16.33 0.70 0.18
C PRO A 944 15.48 1.91 -0.23
N ILE A 945 15.90 3.08 0.20
CA ILE A 945 15.35 4.39 -0.12
C ILE A 945 16.34 5.10 -1.08
N ASN A 946 15.85 6.10 -1.79
CA ASN A 946 16.59 6.83 -2.82
C ASN A 946 17.80 7.57 -2.21
N ARG A 947 19.01 6.99 -2.29
CA ARG A 947 20.24 7.59 -1.74
C ARG A 947 20.66 8.83 -2.55
N LYS A 948 20.95 9.95 -1.87
CA LYS A 948 21.58 11.11 -2.51
C LYS A 948 23.00 10.78 -2.96
N ARG A 949 23.23 10.80 -4.26
CA ARG A 949 24.55 10.56 -4.89
C ARG A 949 25.56 11.63 -4.44
N GLY A 950 26.80 11.21 -4.18
CA GLY A 950 27.88 12.09 -3.70
C GLY A 950 27.93 12.30 -2.19
N SER A 951 27.09 11.61 -1.42
CA SER A 951 27.20 11.57 0.04
C SER A 951 28.47 10.81 0.44
N PRO A 952 29.15 11.21 1.54
CA PRO A 952 30.27 10.44 2.09
C PRO A 952 29.86 8.99 2.38
N LEU A 953 30.79 8.04 2.27
CA LEU A 953 30.52 6.64 2.53
C LEU A 953 30.14 6.45 4.00
N ASN A 954 28.91 6.03 4.26
CA ASN A 954 28.44 5.82 5.62
C ASN A 954 28.69 4.38 6.07
N LEU A 955 29.35 4.23 7.21
CA LEU A 955 29.53 2.96 7.89
C LEU A 955 28.60 2.91 9.10
N LEU A 956 27.72 1.91 9.13
CA LEU A 956 26.97 1.54 10.32
C LEU A 956 27.68 0.37 11.03
N ILE A 957 27.85 0.48 12.34
CA ILE A 957 28.39 -0.57 13.19
C ILE A 957 27.31 -0.94 14.21
N ILE A 958 26.86 -2.21 14.21
CA ILE A 958 26.06 -2.75 15.32
C ILE A 958 26.97 -3.66 16.14
N VAL A 959 27.06 -3.44 17.45
CA VAL A 959 27.99 -4.19 18.32
C VAL A 959 27.36 -4.65 19.64
N ASN A 960 27.57 -5.92 19.98
CA ASN A 960 27.36 -6.40 21.34
C ASN A 960 28.50 -5.90 22.24
N GLY A 961 28.25 -4.83 23.00
CA GLY A 961 29.27 -4.27 23.89
C GLY A 961 29.64 -5.17 25.07
N ALA A 962 28.84 -6.19 25.41
CA ALA A 962 29.22 -7.17 26.43
C ALA A 962 30.36 -8.09 25.96
N ASN A 963 30.55 -8.25 24.64
CA ASN A 963 31.67 -9.00 24.09
C ASN A 963 32.89 -8.09 23.95
N SER A 964 33.89 -8.32 24.82
CA SER A 964 35.12 -7.52 24.87
C SER A 964 35.91 -7.51 23.55
N SER A 965 35.98 -8.65 22.84
CA SER A 965 36.68 -8.76 21.56
C SER A 965 35.97 -7.95 20.46
N TYR A 966 34.64 -8.03 20.40
CA TYR A 966 33.84 -7.29 19.43
C TYR A 966 33.89 -5.79 19.69
N THR A 967 33.82 -5.39 20.97
CA THR A 967 33.96 -3.99 21.39
C THR A 967 35.32 -3.42 21.00
N GLN A 968 36.40 -4.17 21.23
CA GLN A 968 37.74 -3.73 20.88
C GLN A 968 37.91 -3.59 19.37
N LEU A 969 37.43 -4.57 18.60
CA LEU A 969 37.46 -4.52 17.13
C LEU A 969 36.71 -3.30 16.58
N ALA A 970 35.50 -3.02 17.10
CA ALA A 970 34.73 -1.85 16.71
C ALA A 970 35.51 -0.55 16.97
N ILE A 971 36.13 -0.42 18.15
CA ILE A 971 36.95 0.73 18.54
C ILE A 971 38.16 0.89 17.62
N ASP A 972 38.85 -0.19 17.29
CA ASP A 972 40.05 -0.15 16.44
C ASP A 972 39.68 0.30 15.02
N ILE A 973 38.58 -0.22 14.46
CA ILE A 973 38.06 0.19 13.15
C ILE A 973 37.66 1.67 13.16
N ILE A 974 36.94 2.11 14.20
CA ILE A 974 36.52 3.50 14.38
C ILE A 974 37.73 4.45 14.39
N LYS A 975 38.78 4.11 15.14
CA LYS A 975 40.00 4.93 15.25
C LYS A 975 40.75 5.01 13.92
N VAL A 976 40.94 3.88 13.25
CA VAL A 976 41.63 3.84 11.95
C VAL A 976 40.88 4.67 10.92
N LEU A 977 39.54 4.56 10.85
CA LEU A 977 38.74 5.40 9.95
C LEU A 977 38.87 6.90 10.25
N HIS A 978 38.87 7.26 11.53
CA HIS A 978 39.02 8.66 11.95
C HIS A 978 40.40 9.22 11.60
N GLU A 979 41.45 8.40 11.68
CA GLU A 979 42.82 8.77 11.36
C GLU A 979 43.09 8.83 9.85
N GLU A 980 42.60 7.85 9.07
CA GLU A 980 42.90 7.72 7.64
C GLU A 980 42.06 8.65 6.75
N ASN A 981 40.81 8.91 7.12
CA ASN A 981 39.80 9.37 6.15
C ASN A 981 39.20 10.75 6.45
N GLY A 982 39.84 11.55 7.32
CA GLY A 982 39.49 12.94 7.64
C GLY A 982 38.20 13.47 6.99
N ALA A 983 37.04 13.21 7.63
CA ALA A 983 35.69 13.66 7.26
C ALA A 983 34.97 12.98 6.06
N ASP A 984 35.56 12.05 5.30
CA ASP A 984 34.94 11.46 4.09
C ASP A 984 34.07 10.20 4.32
N ALA A 985 34.08 9.62 5.52
CA ALA A 985 33.18 8.52 5.90
C ALA A 985 32.47 8.84 7.22
N ALA A 986 31.13 8.89 7.21
CA ALA A 986 30.37 9.11 8.44
C ALA A 986 30.14 7.76 9.14
N VAL A 987 30.60 7.66 10.39
CA VAL A 987 30.43 6.45 11.21
C VAL A 987 29.26 6.63 12.16
N ARG A 988 28.41 5.61 12.26
CA ARG A 988 27.33 5.53 13.25
C ARG A 988 27.43 4.21 13.99
N VAL A 989 27.24 4.24 15.31
CA VAL A 989 27.30 3.05 16.17
C VAL A 989 25.92 2.78 16.78
N ILE A 990 25.49 1.54 16.79
CA ILE A 990 24.35 1.06 17.56
C ILE A 990 24.85 -0.09 18.44
N THR A 991 24.48 -0.11 19.72
CA THR A 991 24.96 -1.15 20.64
C THR A 991 23.81 -1.90 21.31
N GLU A 992 23.94 -3.22 21.38
CA GLU A 992 23.02 -4.09 22.14
C GLU A 992 23.25 -3.95 23.66
N SER A 993 24.44 -3.53 24.07
CA SER A 993 24.84 -3.45 25.47
C SER A 993 25.93 -2.38 25.65
N PRO A 994 25.57 -1.14 26.06
CA PRO A 994 26.53 -0.05 26.15
C PRO A 994 27.63 -0.33 27.19
N THR A 995 28.88 -0.07 26.82
CA THR A 995 30.02 -0.07 27.77
C THR A 995 30.67 1.30 27.85
N ALA A 996 31.21 1.64 29.03
CA ALA A 996 31.87 2.92 29.24
C ALA A 996 33.04 3.14 28.26
N VAL A 997 33.76 2.08 27.88
CA VAL A 997 34.90 2.17 26.96
C VAL A 997 34.43 2.54 25.55
N LEU A 998 33.38 1.90 25.05
CA LEU A 998 32.81 2.20 23.72
C LEU A 998 32.20 3.60 23.68
N ILE A 999 31.38 3.95 24.67
CA ILE A 999 30.70 5.25 24.75
C ILE A 999 31.72 6.39 24.84
N ASN A 1000 32.69 6.29 25.75
CA ASN A 1000 33.71 7.33 25.90
C ASN A 1000 34.52 7.52 24.62
N THR A 1001 34.79 6.43 23.88
CA THR A 1001 35.49 6.52 22.59
C THR A 1001 34.63 7.25 21.55
N CYS A 1002 33.35 6.91 21.44
CA CYS A 1002 32.44 7.58 20.52
C CYS A 1002 32.31 9.08 20.85
N ASP A 1003 32.11 9.43 22.11
CA ASP A 1003 31.98 10.81 22.58
C ASP A 1003 33.27 11.62 22.34
N GLN A 1004 34.45 11.02 22.55
CA GLN A 1004 35.74 11.66 22.29
C GLN A 1004 35.98 11.97 20.81
N LEU A 1005 35.52 11.09 19.92
CA LEU A 1005 35.68 11.20 18.47
C LEU A 1005 34.51 11.93 17.79
N GLY A 1006 33.46 12.29 18.54
CA GLY A 1006 32.26 12.95 18.02
C GLY A 1006 31.37 12.04 17.18
N ILE A 1007 31.38 10.74 17.46
CA ILE A 1007 30.61 9.72 16.73
C ILE A 1007 29.25 9.51 17.40
N SER A 1008 28.20 9.54 16.59
CA SER A 1008 26.82 9.25 17.01
C SER A 1008 26.69 7.80 17.44
N TRP A 1009 26.10 7.56 18.63
CA TRP A 1009 25.78 6.22 19.11
C TRP A 1009 24.38 6.13 19.72
N ALA A 1010 23.76 4.94 19.66
CA ALA A 1010 22.47 4.66 20.28
C ALA A 1010 22.39 3.22 20.80
N GLU A 1011 21.45 2.93 21.71
CA GLU A 1011 21.15 1.58 22.19
C GLU A 1011 20.05 0.93 21.33
N LEU A 1012 20.24 -0.33 20.94
CA LEU A 1012 19.33 -1.02 20.02
C LEU A 1012 17.89 -1.11 20.56
N ASN A 1013 17.72 -1.29 21.86
CA ASN A 1013 16.41 -1.36 22.53
C ASN A 1013 15.79 0.02 22.87
N LYS A 1014 16.46 1.12 22.49
CA LYS A 1014 15.98 2.50 22.70
C LYS A 1014 15.67 3.25 21.41
N ILE A 1015 15.78 2.58 20.26
CA ILE A 1015 15.45 3.13 18.95
C ILE A 1015 14.21 2.42 18.38
N THR A 1016 13.48 3.12 17.52
CA THR A 1016 12.32 2.53 16.81
C THR A 1016 12.78 1.71 15.62
N ALA A 1017 11.86 0.93 15.06
CA ALA A 1017 12.13 0.12 13.87
C ALA A 1017 12.41 0.98 12.62
N GLU A 1018 11.76 2.14 12.51
CA GLU A 1018 12.01 3.13 11.46
C GLU A 1018 13.40 3.72 11.57
N VAL A 1019 13.85 4.08 12.78
CA VAL A 1019 15.20 4.63 13.00
C VAL A 1019 16.27 3.61 12.61
N LEU A 1020 16.04 2.32 12.89
CA LEU A 1020 16.94 1.25 12.48
C LEU A 1020 16.93 1.06 10.95
N ALA A 1021 15.76 1.02 10.31
CA ALA A 1021 15.64 0.92 8.86
C ALA A 1021 16.32 2.10 8.14
N ASP A 1022 16.14 3.33 8.63
CA ASP A 1022 16.81 4.53 8.13
C ASP A 1022 18.33 4.45 8.30
N ALA A 1023 18.81 3.83 9.38
CA ALA A 1023 20.24 3.64 9.61
C ALA A 1023 20.83 2.64 8.60
N PHE A 1024 20.15 1.53 8.31
CA PHE A 1024 20.59 0.58 7.28
C PHE A 1024 20.54 1.18 5.88
N ASP A 1025 19.45 1.88 5.55
CA ASP A 1025 19.32 2.53 4.26
C ASP A 1025 20.43 3.57 4.02
N ALA A 1026 20.71 4.40 5.04
CA ALA A 1026 21.77 5.40 4.95
C ALA A 1026 23.16 4.78 4.82
N ALA A 1027 23.35 3.53 5.23
CA ALA A 1027 24.64 2.84 5.28
C ALA A 1027 24.99 2.15 3.96
N GLN A 1028 26.11 2.52 3.35
CA GLN A 1028 26.65 1.77 2.20
C GLN A 1028 27.44 0.55 2.67
N LEU A 1029 28.01 0.64 3.87
CA LEU A 1029 28.79 -0.39 4.52
C LEU A 1029 28.16 -0.70 5.87
N PHE A 1030 28.06 -1.98 6.20
CA PHE A 1030 27.54 -2.43 7.48
C PHE A 1030 28.51 -3.42 8.11
N LEU A 1031 28.94 -3.14 9.34
CA LEU A 1031 29.73 -4.03 10.16
C LEU A 1031 28.85 -4.63 11.26
N ASN A 1032 28.56 -5.92 11.13
CA ASN A 1032 27.76 -6.65 12.08
C ASN A 1032 28.63 -7.33 13.14
N LEU A 1033 28.67 -6.77 14.33
CA LEU A 1033 29.28 -7.35 15.53
C LEU A 1033 28.22 -7.63 16.61
N ALA A 1034 26.98 -7.86 16.21
CA ALA A 1034 25.93 -8.38 17.09
C ALA A 1034 26.20 -9.85 17.43
N SER A 1035 25.43 -10.40 18.36
CA SER A 1035 25.53 -11.80 18.78
C SER A 1035 24.18 -12.52 18.78
N GLY A 1036 24.19 -13.86 18.72
CA GLY A 1036 22.98 -14.68 18.81
C GLY A 1036 22.15 -14.69 17.52
N GLN A 1037 20.86 -15.06 17.63
CA GLN A 1037 19.94 -15.08 16.49
C GLN A 1037 19.68 -13.67 15.93
N THR A 1038 19.69 -12.65 16.79
CA THR A 1038 19.54 -11.24 16.40
C THR A 1038 20.56 -10.80 15.36
N ALA A 1039 21.81 -11.28 15.45
CA ALA A 1039 22.85 -10.97 14.47
C ALA A 1039 22.46 -11.41 13.05
N ARG A 1040 21.80 -12.55 12.91
CA ARG A 1040 21.44 -13.13 11.60
C ARG A 1040 20.35 -12.31 10.90
N SER A 1041 19.30 -11.95 11.63
CA SER A 1041 18.23 -11.11 11.09
C SER A 1041 18.75 -9.72 10.74
N ILE A 1042 19.64 -9.14 11.56
CA ILE A 1042 20.29 -7.85 11.30
C ILE A 1042 21.07 -7.85 9.97
N SER A 1043 21.81 -8.92 9.65
CA SER A 1043 22.49 -9.04 8.36
C SER A 1043 21.48 -9.05 7.20
N LEU A 1044 20.40 -9.83 7.28
CA LEU A 1044 19.36 -9.83 6.23
C LEU A 1044 18.69 -8.47 6.06
N GLN A 1045 18.37 -7.78 7.15
CA GLN A 1045 17.79 -6.43 7.14
C GLN A 1045 18.72 -5.44 6.43
N ALA A 1046 20.02 -5.51 6.69
CA ALA A 1046 21.02 -4.70 6.02
C ALA A 1046 21.16 -5.05 4.52
N MET A 1047 21.11 -6.34 4.15
CA MET A 1047 21.12 -6.78 2.74
C MET A 1047 19.90 -6.24 1.99
N ALA A 1048 18.72 -6.33 2.61
CA ALA A 1048 17.47 -5.84 2.05
C ALA A 1048 17.48 -4.31 1.85
N CYS A 1049 18.28 -3.57 2.62
CA CYS A 1049 18.53 -2.13 2.45
C CYS A 1049 19.75 -1.81 1.57
N ALA A 1050 20.29 -2.78 0.81
CA ALA A 1050 21.44 -2.59 -0.09
C ALA A 1050 22.71 -2.09 0.63
N ALA A 1051 23.01 -2.60 1.82
CA ALA A 1051 24.29 -2.39 2.50
C ALA A 1051 25.27 -3.54 2.21
N ALA A 1052 26.54 -3.24 1.95
CA ALA A 1052 27.58 -4.26 1.82
C ALA A 1052 28.05 -4.69 3.22
N ILE A 1053 28.03 -6.00 3.49
CA ILE A 1053 28.17 -6.53 4.85
C ILE A 1053 29.59 -7.02 5.12
N ILE A 1054 30.05 -6.71 6.34
CA ILE A 1054 31.22 -7.30 6.98
C ILE A 1054 30.75 -7.97 8.28
N GLU A 1055 31.07 -9.25 8.47
CA GLU A 1055 30.61 -10.01 9.64
C GLU A 1055 31.67 -11.02 10.14
N PRO A 1056 31.75 -11.32 11.46
CA PRO A 1056 32.59 -12.39 11.98
C PRO A 1056 32.29 -13.77 11.38
N ARG A 1057 33.35 -14.52 11.04
CA ARG A 1057 33.22 -15.92 10.54
C ARG A 1057 32.52 -16.86 11.52
N LYS A 1058 32.60 -16.59 12.82
CA LYS A 1058 31.92 -17.39 13.87
C LYS A 1058 30.41 -17.13 13.92
N ASN A 1059 29.94 -15.98 13.44
CA ASN A 1059 28.51 -15.68 13.38
C ASN A 1059 27.86 -16.28 12.11
N SER A 1060 28.63 -16.47 11.04
CA SER A 1060 28.18 -16.91 9.71
C SER A 1060 28.07 -18.43 9.52
N ILE A 1061 27.82 -19.20 10.59
CA ILE A 1061 27.83 -20.68 10.55
C ILE A 1061 26.70 -21.26 9.66
N ASP A 1062 25.65 -20.49 9.32
CA ASP A 1062 24.46 -20.96 8.58
C ASP A 1062 24.18 -20.22 7.24
N GLN A 1063 25.17 -20.11 6.35
CA GLN A 1063 25.02 -19.84 4.89
C GLN A 1063 24.44 -18.49 4.39
N VAL A 1064 23.92 -17.57 5.23
CA VAL A 1064 23.36 -16.29 4.73
C VAL A 1064 24.42 -15.38 4.08
N ILE A 1065 25.58 -15.27 4.72
CA ILE A 1065 26.73 -14.52 4.17
C ILE A 1065 27.69 -15.51 3.52
N ILE A 1066 27.80 -15.43 2.20
CA ILE A 1066 28.74 -16.19 1.39
C ILE A 1066 29.93 -15.27 1.10
N GLU A 1067 31.13 -15.72 1.50
CA GLU A 1067 32.38 -14.97 1.36
C GLU A 1067 32.58 -14.47 -0.07
N ALA A 1068 32.74 -13.16 -0.22
CA ALA A 1068 32.95 -12.45 -1.48
C ALA A 1068 31.79 -12.55 -2.51
N GLU A 1069 30.65 -13.14 -2.13
CA GLU A 1069 29.44 -13.16 -2.94
C GLU A 1069 28.35 -12.26 -2.36
N THR A 1070 28.02 -12.41 -1.06
CA THR A 1070 27.00 -11.57 -0.38
C THR A 1070 27.55 -10.74 0.78
N GLY A 1071 28.78 -11.01 1.22
CA GLY A 1071 29.49 -10.19 2.21
C GLY A 1071 30.95 -10.63 2.39
N LEU A 1072 31.66 -9.97 3.30
CA LEU A 1072 33.03 -10.31 3.68
C LEU A 1072 33.07 -10.86 5.10
N LEU A 1073 33.71 -12.01 5.30
CA LEU A 1073 33.87 -12.64 6.61
C LEU A 1073 35.22 -12.31 7.22
N ILE A 1074 35.20 -11.87 8.48
CA ILE A 1074 36.39 -11.43 9.21
C ILE A 1074 36.69 -12.32 10.40
N ASP A 1075 37.97 -12.40 10.76
CA ASP A 1075 38.42 -13.05 11.98
C ASP A 1075 38.48 -12.03 13.13
N THR A 1076 37.63 -12.21 14.13
CA THR A 1076 37.53 -11.30 15.28
C THR A 1076 38.71 -11.40 16.25
N GLU A 1077 39.51 -12.47 16.15
CA GLU A 1077 40.75 -12.60 16.93
C GLU A 1077 41.92 -11.82 16.31
N ASN A 1078 41.77 -11.36 15.06
CA ASN A 1078 42.75 -10.55 14.34
C ASN A 1078 42.13 -9.22 13.87
N PRO A 1079 42.32 -8.10 14.60
CA PRO A 1079 41.77 -6.79 14.24
C PRO A 1079 42.14 -6.30 12.84
N THR A 1080 43.31 -6.73 12.34
CA THR A 1080 43.78 -6.41 10.98
C THR A 1080 42.82 -6.94 9.90
N SER A 1081 42.16 -8.07 10.14
CA SER A 1081 41.22 -8.68 9.19
C SER A 1081 40.01 -7.79 8.94
N GLY A 1082 39.43 -7.22 9.99
CA GLY A 1082 38.30 -6.29 9.89
C GLY A 1082 38.66 -4.99 9.17
N ILE A 1083 39.82 -4.42 9.51
CA ILE A 1083 40.33 -3.20 8.89
C ILE A 1083 40.61 -3.42 7.39
N GLU A 1084 41.21 -4.55 7.01
CA GLU A 1084 41.52 -4.84 5.61
C GLU A 1084 40.25 -5.10 4.78
N ALA A 1085 39.27 -5.83 5.32
CA ALA A 1085 37.97 -6.01 4.67
C ALA A 1085 37.29 -4.66 4.40
N LEU A 1086 37.30 -3.77 5.41
CA LEU A 1086 36.76 -2.42 5.27
C LEU A 1086 37.53 -1.60 4.23
N ARG A 1087 38.87 -1.58 4.27
CA ARG A 1087 39.70 -0.86 3.28
C ARG A 1087 39.46 -1.38 1.87
N ARG A 1088 39.32 -2.70 1.70
CA ARG A 1088 38.97 -3.32 0.42
C ARG A 1088 37.64 -2.80 -0.08
N LEU A 1089 36.59 -2.84 0.75
CA LEU A 1089 35.30 -2.28 0.37
C LEU A 1089 35.38 -0.79 0.10
N LEU A 1090 36.10 0.02 0.88
CA LEU A 1090 36.26 1.47 0.62
C LEU A 1090 36.92 1.78 -0.73
N ARG A 1091 37.88 0.96 -1.17
CA ARG A 1091 38.62 1.17 -2.43
C ARG A 1091 37.95 0.56 -3.65
N ASP A 1092 37.28 -0.58 -3.49
CA ASP A 1092 36.70 -1.35 -4.58
C ASP A 1092 35.18 -1.12 -4.68
N ALA A 1093 34.81 -0.11 -5.47
CA ALA A 1093 33.40 0.22 -5.70
C ALA A 1093 32.63 -0.89 -6.45
N ALA A 1094 33.30 -1.63 -7.33
CA ALA A 1094 32.67 -2.70 -8.11
C ALA A 1094 32.34 -3.90 -7.22
N LEU A 1095 33.26 -4.29 -6.34
CA LEU A 1095 33.01 -5.31 -5.34
C LEU A 1095 31.86 -4.91 -4.41
N ARG A 1096 31.87 -3.68 -3.86
CA ARG A 1096 30.77 -3.20 -3.02
C ARG A 1096 29.42 -3.33 -3.72
N GLN A 1097 29.33 -2.87 -4.96
CA GLN A 1097 28.09 -2.94 -5.74
C GLN A 1097 27.66 -4.39 -5.96
N SER A 1098 28.59 -5.27 -6.34
CA SER A 1098 28.32 -6.70 -6.52
C SER A 1098 27.73 -7.35 -5.26
N LEU A 1099 28.28 -7.03 -4.07
CA LEU A 1099 27.77 -7.56 -2.81
C LEU A 1099 26.36 -7.01 -2.49
N GLN A 1100 26.11 -5.74 -2.77
CA GLN A 1100 24.81 -5.11 -2.57
C GLN A 1100 23.74 -5.73 -3.49
N ASP A 1101 24.05 -5.91 -4.78
CA ASP A 1101 23.14 -6.49 -5.77
C ASP A 1101 22.82 -7.95 -5.44
N ALA A 1102 23.85 -8.73 -5.08
CA ALA A 1102 23.68 -10.11 -4.62
C ALA A 1102 22.83 -10.18 -3.33
N GLY A 1103 23.03 -9.22 -2.42
CA GLY A 1103 22.24 -9.11 -1.20
C GLY A 1103 20.77 -8.84 -1.47
N LEU A 1104 20.46 -7.88 -2.34
CA LEU A 1104 19.10 -7.56 -2.76
C LEU A 1104 18.41 -8.73 -3.47
N ALA A 1105 19.14 -9.47 -4.31
CA ALA A 1105 18.60 -10.65 -5.01
C ALA A 1105 18.32 -11.82 -4.05
N MET A 1106 19.09 -11.93 -2.96
CA MET A 1106 18.96 -13.00 -1.99
C MET A 1106 17.88 -12.72 -0.92
N ALA A 1107 17.73 -11.47 -0.50
CA ALA A 1107 16.88 -11.10 0.63
C ALA A 1107 15.41 -11.59 0.52
N PRO A 1108 14.71 -11.56 -0.64
CA PRO A 1108 13.32 -12.04 -0.74
C PRO A 1108 13.14 -13.53 -0.43
N LYS A 1109 14.20 -14.34 -0.50
CA LYS A 1109 14.16 -15.78 -0.16
C LYS A 1109 13.95 -16.04 1.33
N TYR A 1110 14.18 -15.04 2.17
CA TYR A 1110 14.08 -15.10 3.62
C TYR A 1110 12.85 -14.33 4.14
N ALA A 1111 11.77 -14.37 3.37
CA ALA A 1111 10.50 -13.75 3.75
C ALA A 1111 9.86 -14.50 4.95
N PRO A 1112 9.20 -13.79 5.87
CA PRO A 1112 8.65 -14.37 7.11
C PRO A 1112 7.57 -15.42 6.85
N GLU A 1113 6.92 -15.40 5.68
CA GLU A 1113 5.95 -16.39 5.24
C GLU A 1113 6.52 -17.81 5.21
N TYR A 1114 7.75 -17.98 4.73
CA TYR A 1114 8.37 -19.30 4.70
C TYR A 1114 8.65 -19.81 6.12
N ALA A 1115 9.07 -18.92 7.02
CA ALA A 1115 9.28 -19.25 8.42
C ALA A 1115 7.96 -19.56 9.14
N ALA A 1116 6.90 -18.81 8.86
CA ALA A 1116 5.56 -19.05 9.38
C ALA A 1116 5.01 -20.41 8.95
N ALA A 1117 5.11 -20.74 7.65
CA ALA A 1117 4.70 -22.03 7.11
C ALA A 1117 5.45 -23.19 7.78
N GLN A 1118 6.76 -23.07 7.94
CA GLN A 1118 7.57 -24.11 8.58
C GLN A 1118 7.30 -24.22 10.09
N ALA A 1119 7.07 -23.11 10.78
CA ALA A 1119 6.69 -23.11 12.20
C ALA A 1119 5.34 -23.80 12.42
N LEU A 1120 4.35 -23.54 11.57
CA LEU A 1120 3.05 -24.21 11.63
C LEU A 1120 3.15 -25.71 11.32
N ASN A 1121 3.93 -26.08 10.30
CA ASN A 1121 4.18 -27.49 10.01
C ASN A 1121 4.84 -28.18 11.20
N ALA A 1122 5.91 -27.62 11.76
CA ALA A 1122 6.55 -28.19 12.93
C ALA A 1122 5.64 -28.21 14.17
N LEU A 1123 4.66 -27.31 14.28
CA LEU A 1123 3.70 -27.32 15.41
C LEU A 1123 2.69 -28.45 15.26
N PHE A 1124 2.19 -28.67 14.03
CA PHE A 1124 0.96 -29.43 13.82
C PHE A 1124 1.10 -30.71 13.00
N THR A 1125 2.21 -30.91 12.27
CA THR A 1125 2.44 -32.13 11.47
C THR A 1125 3.45 -33.10 12.07
N SER A 1126 4.27 -32.69 13.06
CA SER A 1126 5.23 -33.59 13.73
C SER A 1126 4.69 -34.30 14.98
N ALA A 1127 3.38 -34.53 15.06
CA ALA A 1127 2.71 -35.29 16.13
C ALA A 1127 1.97 -36.54 15.59
N SER A 1128 2.55 -37.21 14.58
CA SER A 1128 2.15 -38.56 14.14
C SER A 1128 3.21 -39.59 14.47
#